data_AF-A0AAE0VBF6-F1
#
_entry.id   AF-A0AAE0VBF6-F1
#
_cell.length_a   1.000
_cell.length_b   1.000
_cell.length_c   1.000
_cell.angle_alpha   90.00
_cell.angle_beta   90.00
_cell.angle_gamma   90.00
#
_symmetry.space_group_name_H-M   'P 1'
#
loop_
_entity.id
_entity.type
_entity.pdbx_description
1 polymer ?
#
loop_
_entity_poly.entity_id
_entity_poly.type
_entity_poly.pdbx_seq_one_letter_code
_entity_poly.pdbx_strand_id
1 'polypeptide(L)'
;AVMSSYTCISCRVQFSDGDVQRAHYKTDWHRYNLKRKVASMPPVTAENFQERVLAQRTAAEQQLADAHSLSTCTTCNKKFSSDNAYSNHLQSHKHQQAERKAAAAVQEVVQRMNEKNLEKGTELDKDAQNEAIQKAMREGLRHKQRHAHSEATPTDRQTRKRPDKAPRLEWFERQAKKIATQEGDDGDDEVEEDTVDEEEWEDVDEEEDDDEEMEADEEEQIEEDSVATPALAPGCIPVTDCLFCSHHSHSLSKNVAHMTKEHSFFIPDIEYLVDLRGLLAYLGEKVGFGKVCLWCNEKGKSFYSTEAVQAHMTDKSHCKLYTDGDVALEFADFYDFRSSYPDARDGSDAEMKDGELPDEKMVEIDDETLELTLPSGAKIGHRSLMRYYKQRFGTQRDLVPVNNQRAVGRVLRQYRALGWAGDSGKGSVVQQQKDMRDSSLNNLEEGTVAWWLARLPHTSRVGGSIPASAVCVEFARSPCASGVSSGYSGFLPRSKDMRSMVVFQRFQRLQTLYFASLWLKPHTCNVTVQKTVTAERTQQRGAHDAAPARRPFSRVTPDDINFFTRLLPGRTVTDPDVLESCNVDWLKSTKGSSEVLLRPKTTEEVSQILRYCSERNLAVSPQGGNTGLVGGSVPVFDEIILSTALMNRVLTFDSISGILTCQAGCVLENLSQYVERRDFIMPLDLGAKGSCHIGGNVSTNAGGLRLLRYGSLRGTVLGLEVVLADGRVVDCLAKLRKDNTGYDVKQLFIGSEGTLGVITAVSILCPRKPKSVNVAFLGCSSFQKLLETFQICRGMLGEILSAFEFLDASCMSLVEKHLGLANPIAESPFYIVIETAGSSAPHDEEKLHKFLEKVMASSLVQDGTVATEETKIKALWSIRERITEALRHDGYTYKYDISLPLEKIYDLVTDMRVHLGSQAKNVVGYGHVGDGNLHLNITSPAGDAALLEAIEPYVYEWTRTRQGSISAEHGLGLKKRNYIYYSKSQEAVRLMADFKTMLDPKGILNPYKTLPDNVR
;
A
#
# COMPACT_ATOMS: atom_id res chain seq x y z
N ALA A 1 53.39 -36.63 19.99
CA ALA A 1 52.77 -35.46 19.32
C ALA A 1 51.74 -34.87 20.27
N VAL A 2 51.72 -33.54 20.43
CA VAL A 2 50.68 -32.84 21.19
C VAL A 2 49.64 -32.36 20.20
N MET A 3 48.35 -32.66 20.43
CA MET A 3 47.26 -32.13 19.61
C MET A 3 46.78 -30.82 20.20
N SER A 4 46.79 -29.76 19.39
CA SER A 4 46.31 -28.43 19.79
C SER A 4 44.80 -28.45 20.07
N SER A 5 44.40 -28.00 21.26
CA SER A 5 43.00 -27.90 21.66
C SER A 5 42.46 -26.48 21.43
N TYR A 6 41.31 -26.37 20.76
CA TYR A 6 40.66 -25.09 20.48
C TYR A 6 39.60 -24.82 21.55
N THR A 7 39.61 -23.66 22.21
CA THR A 7 38.69 -23.36 23.32
C THR A 7 37.99 -22.02 23.15
N CYS A 8 36.71 -21.95 23.54
CA CYS A 8 35.96 -20.71 23.62
C CYS A 8 35.89 -20.24 25.07
N ILE A 9 36.57 -19.14 25.39
CA ILE A 9 36.63 -18.57 26.76
C ILE A 9 35.23 -18.14 27.24
N SER A 10 34.43 -17.49 26.38
CA SER A 10 33.10 -16.95 26.74
C SER A 10 32.05 -18.03 27.00
N CYS A 11 32.20 -19.24 26.44
CA CYS A 11 31.30 -20.37 26.68
C CYS A 11 31.93 -21.52 27.50
N ARG A 12 33.23 -21.42 27.80
CA ARG A 12 34.03 -22.42 28.54
C ARG A 12 33.97 -23.85 27.96
N VAL A 13 33.96 -23.97 26.62
CA VAL A 13 33.91 -25.26 25.90
C VAL A 13 35.10 -25.43 24.96
N GLN A 14 35.56 -26.67 24.85
CA GLN A 14 36.66 -27.12 24.00
C GLN A 14 36.13 -27.82 22.74
N PHE A 15 36.78 -27.60 21.61
CA PHE A 15 36.48 -28.14 20.30
C PHE A 15 37.65 -28.99 19.78
N SER A 16 37.33 -29.99 18.97
CA SER A 16 38.31 -30.89 18.33
C SER A 16 39.08 -30.24 17.19
N ASP A 17 38.53 -29.19 16.57
CA ASP A 17 39.13 -28.47 15.46
C ASP A 17 38.70 -26.99 15.41
N GLY A 18 39.53 -26.16 14.77
CA GLY A 18 39.36 -24.72 14.63
C GLY A 18 38.20 -24.29 13.73
N ASP A 19 37.77 -25.07 12.74
CA ASP A 19 36.59 -24.71 11.94
C ASP A 19 35.28 -24.93 12.71
N VAL A 20 35.24 -25.92 13.61
CA VAL A 20 34.13 -26.11 14.55
C VAL A 20 34.06 -24.94 15.55
N GLN A 21 35.21 -24.48 16.04
CA GLN A 21 35.31 -23.27 16.87
C GLN A 21 34.84 -22.01 16.11
N ARG A 22 35.26 -21.83 14.85
CA ARG A 22 34.81 -20.71 13.97
C ARG A 22 33.31 -20.75 13.67
N ALA A 23 32.72 -21.94 13.56
CA ALA A 23 31.28 -22.10 13.43
C ALA A 23 30.55 -21.74 14.74
N HIS A 24 31.07 -22.16 15.90
CA HIS A 24 30.49 -21.86 17.21
C HIS A 24 30.33 -20.35 17.46
N TYR A 25 31.32 -19.52 17.11
CA TYR A 25 31.23 -18.05 17.27
C TYR A 25 30.03 -17.40 16.56
N LYS A 26 29.45 -18.06 15.55
CA LYS A 26 28.27 -17.57 14.81
C LYS A 26 26.94 -18.00 15.43
N THR A 27 26.95 -18.84 16.46
CA THR A 27 25.73 -19.39 17.08
C THR A 27 25.12 -18.43 18.10
N ASP A 28 23.79 -18.48 18.24
CA ASP A 28 23.07 -17.62 19.20
C ASP A 28 23.38 -17.98 20.66
N TRP A 29 23.73 -19.24 20.93
CA TRP A 29 24.27 -19.65 22.23
C TRP A 29 25.59 -18.93 22.56
N HIS A 30 26.50 -18.78 21.59
CA HIS A 30 27.70 -17.98 21.77
C HIS A 30 27.37 -16.51 22.04
N ARG A 31 26.53 -15.90 21.20
CA ARG A 31 26.09 -14.50 21.36
C ARG A 31 25.44 -14.25 22.73
N TYR A 32 24.61 -15.17 23.20
CA TYR A 32 23.95 -15.10 24.51
C TYR A 32 24.96 -15.14 25.67
N ASN A 33 25.91 -16.09 25.64
CA ASN A 33 26.96 -16.18 26.65
C ASN A 33 27.95 -15.01 26.59
N LEU A 34 28.21 -14.45 25.41
CA LEU A 34 29.02 -13.24 25.25
C LEU A 34 28.33 -12.03 25.90
N LYS A 35 27.04 -11.78 25.61
CA LYS A 35 26.26 -10.74 26.29
C LYS A 35 26.22 -10.94 27.82
N ARG A 36 26.09 -12.18 28.30
CA ARG A 36 26.18 -12.49 29.74
C ARG A 36 27.56 -12.17 30.33
N LYS A 37 28.65 -12.51 29.64
CA LYS A 37 30.02 -12.19 30.09
C LYS A 37 30.25 -10.67 30.17
N VAL A 38 29.76 -9.89 29.21
CA VAL A 38 29.81 -8.41 29.25
C VAL A 38 29.04 -7.87 30.47
N ALA A 39 27.86 -8.42 30.75
CA ALA A 39 27.09 -8.11 31.96
C ALA A 39 27.59 -8.84 33.23
N SER A 40 28.87 -9.25 33.29
CA SER A 40 29.53 -9.94 34.42
C SER A 40 28.83 -11.20 34.98
N MET A 41 27.90 -11.79 34.21
CA MET A 41 27.14 -12.97 34.61
C MET A 41 27.82 -14.28 34.16
N PRO A 42 27.68 -15.37 34.93
CA PRO A 42 28.24 -16.68 34.56
C PRO A 42 27.61 -17.23 33.26
N PRO A 43 28.40 -17.87 32.38
CA PRO A 43 27.90 -18.47 31.15
C PRO A 43 27.02 -19.69 31.43
N VAL A 44 26.10 -19.96 30.52
CA VAL A 44 25.12 -21.07 30.57
C VAL A 44 25.56 -22.18 29.61
N THR A 45 25.45 -23.44 30.02
CA THR A 45 25.81 -24.59 29.16
C THR A 45 24.90 -24.69 27.93
N ALA A 46 25.29 -25.50 26.94
CA ALA A 46 24.51 -25.66 25.72
C ALA A 46 23.11 -26.24 26.01
N GLU A 47 23.04 -27.25 26.89
CA GLU A 47 21.79 -27.89 27.32
C GLU A 47 20.90 -26.88 28.03
N ASN A 48 21.42 -26.18 29.05
CA ASN A 48 20.64 -25.21 29.83
C ASN A 48 20.17 -24.00 28.99
N PHE A 49 20.90 -23.63 27.92
CA PHE A 49 20.44 -22.63 26.97
C PHE A 49 19.33 -23.17 26.07
N GLN A 50 19.48 -24.41 25.58
CA GLN A 50 18.50 -25.05 24.72
C GLN A 50 17.20 -25.38 25.46
N GLU A 51 17.27 -25.77 26.74
CA GLU A 51 16.12 -25.87 27.66
C GLU A 51 15.44 -24.53 27.88
N ARG A 52 16.18 -23.43 28.06
CA ARG A 52 15.60 -22.08 28.18
C ARG A 52 14.87 -21.65 26.91
N VAL A 53 15.45 -21.90 25.74
CA VAL A 53 14.79 -21.64 24.44
C VAL A 53 13.55 -22.51 24.26
N LEU A 54 13.59 -23.77 24.70
CA LEU A 54 12.42 -24.67 24.65
C LEU A 54 11.33 -24.18 25.61
N ALA A 55 11.65 -23.89 26.87
CA ALA A 55 10.72 -23.37 27.86
C ALA A 55 10.10 -22.02 27.44
N GLN A 56 10.87 -21.14 26.80
CA GLN A 56 10.37 -19.87 26.27
C GLN A 56 9.42 -20.07 25.07
N ARG A 57 9.64 -21.10 24.23
CA ARG A 57 8.70 -21.51 23.18
C ARG A 57 7.43 -22.13 23.76
N THR A 58 7.56 -23.08 24.69
CA THR A 58 6.41 -23.71 25.35
C THR A 58 5.57 -22.69 26.14
N ALA A 59 6.20 -21.69 26.78
CA ALA A 59 5.49 -20.58 27.40
C ALA A 59 4.72 -19.72 26.39
N ALA A 60 5.29 -19.45 25.21
CA ALA A 60 4.58 -18.75 24.13
C ALA A 60 3.44 -19.60 23.53
N GLU A 61 3.63 -20.91 23.37
CA GLU A 61 2.60 -21.85 22.92
C GLU A 61 1.46 -21.99 23.94
N GLN A 62 1.76 -21.97 25.25
CA GLN A 62 0.76 -21.93 26.32
C GLN A 62 0.01 -20.59 26.36
N GLN A 63 0.70 -19.46 26.19
CA GLN A 63 0.05 -18.15 26.04
C GLN A 63 -0.87 -18.07 24.81
N LEU A 64 -0.59 -18.83 23.75
CA LEU A 64 -1.46 -18.97 22.58
C LEU A 64 -2.63 -19.95 22.80
N ALA A 65 -2.45 -20.97 23.65
CA ALA A 65 -3.51 -21.90 24.02
C ALA A 65 -4.56 -21.26 24.96
N ASP A 66 -4.10 -20.53 25.98
CA ASP A 66 -4.96 -19.84 26.96
C ASP A 66 -5.75 -18.67 26.35
N ALA A 67 -5.39 -18.23 25.14
CA ALA A 67 -6.10 -17.19 24.39
C ALA A 67 -7.45 -17.64 23.79
N HIS A 68 -7.82 -18.92 23.88
CA HIS A 68 -9.03 -19.47 23.28
C HIS A 68 -10.21 -19.75 24.24
N SER A 69 -10.34 -18.91 25.27
CA SER A 69 -11.55 -18.77 26.11
C SER A 69 -12.27 -17.45 25.79
N LEU A 70 -13.47 -17.52 25.20
CA LEU A 70 -14.25 -16.35 24.74
C LEU A 70 -15.30 -15.90 25.77
N SER A 71 -14.82 -15.36 26.89
CA SER A 71 -15.67 -14.82 27.95
C SER A 71 -16.37 -13.52 27.54
N THR A 72 -17.66 -13.41 27.86
CA THR A 72 -18.54 -12.31 27.45
C THR A 72 -19.24 -11.72 28.67
N CYS A 73 -19.03 -10.42 28.91
CA CYS A 73 -19.60 -9.71 30.03
C CYS A 73 -21.08 -9.39 29.77
N THR A 74 -21.97 -9.86 30.64
CA THR A 74 -23.42 -9.62 30.54
C THR A 74 -23.79 -8.18 30.91
N THR A 75 -23.23 -7.62 31.99
CA THR A 75 -23.55 -6.27 32.48
C THR A 75 -23.16 -5.15 31.50
N CYS A 76 -22.01 -5.29 30.83
CA CYS A 76 -21.52 -4.32 29.84
C CYS A 76 -21.74 -4.76 28.38
N ASN A 77 -22.26 -5.96 28.16
CA ASN A 77 -22.51 -6.59 26.85
C ASN A 77 -21.31 -6.58 25.88
N LYS A 78 -20.10 -6.86 26.41
CA LYS A 78 -18.82 -6.87 25.66
C LYS A 78 -18.20 -8.26 25.64
N LYS A 79 -17.63 -8.64 24.49
CA LYS A 79 -16.88 -9.89 24.30
C LYS A 79 -15.38 -9.64 24.45
N PHE A 80 -14.66 -10.57 25.06
CA PHE A 80 -13.22 -10.48 25.29
C PHE A 80 -12.52 -11.75 24.77
N SER A 81 -11.34 -11.59 24.21
CA SER A 81 -10.56 -12.65 23.54
C SER A 81 -9.42 -13.20 24.40
N SER A 82 -9.47 -12.99 25.72
CA SER A 82 -8.62 -13.64 26.72
C SER A 82 -9.20 -13.39 28.11
N ASP A 83 -9.05 -14.35 29.01
CA ASP A 83 -9.61 -14.23 30.36
C ASP A 83 -8.89 -13.18 31.23
N ASN A 84 -7.65 -12.79 30.91
CA ASN A 84 -7.00 -11.63 31.54
C ASN A 84 -7.65 -10.30 31.12
N ALA A 85 -8.02 -10.13 29.84
CA ALA A 85 -8.76 -8.96 29.39
C ALA A 85 -10.19 -8.92 29.97
N TYR A 86 -10.82 -10.09 30.13
CA TYR A 86 -12.11 -10.21 30.81
C TYR A 86 -12.02 -9.89 32.30
N SER A 87 -11.03 -10.44 33.01
CA SER A 87 -10.80 -10.22 34.44
C SER A 87 -10.48 -8.75 34.74
N ASN A 88 -9.60 -8.13 33.96
CA ASN A 88 -9.32 -6.69 34.05
C ASN A 88 -10.55 -5.85 33.67
N HIS A 89 -11.43 -6.32 32.79
CA HIS A 89 -12.71 -5.66 32.55
C HIS A 89 -13.64 -5.74 33.77
N LEU A 90 -13.83 -6.92 34.37
CA LEU A 90 -14.66 -7.09 35.58
C LEU A 90 -14.13 -6.27 36.76
N GLN A 91 -12.81 -6.16 36.90
CA GLN A 91 -12.18 -5.35 37.94
C GLN A 91 -12.13 -3.85 37.59
N SER A 92 -12.34 -3.46 36.33
CA SER A 92 -12.30 -2.05 35.93
C SER A 92 -13.38 -1.23 36.64
N HIS A 93 -13.02 -0.05 37.14
CA HIS A 93 -13.96 0.82 37.85
C HIS A 93 -15.19 1.17 37.00
N LYS A 94 -15.08 1.23 35.66
CA LYS A 94 -16.23 1.44 34.76
C LYS A 94 -17.20 0.24 34.71
N HIS A 95 -16.72 -0.99 34.86
CA HIS A 95 -17.59 -2.16 34.99
C HIS A 95 -18.21 -2.22 36.40
N GLN A 96 -17.40 -2.12 37.45
CA GLN A 96 -17.90 -2.14 38.83
C GLN A 96 -18.89 -1.01 39.12
N GLN A 97 -18.68 0.19 38.56
CA GLN A 97 -19.61 1.30 38.66
C GLN A 97 -20.86 1.12 37.78
N ALA A 98 -20.78 0.36 36.68
CA ALA A 98 -21.96 -0.07 35.91
C ALA A 98 -22.78 -1.12 36.66
N GLU A 99 -22.13 -2.10 37.32
CA GLU A 99 -22.80 -3.08 38.19
C GLU A 99 -23.41 -2.44 39.43
N ARG A 100 -22.67 -1.57 40.13
CA ARG A 100 -23.20 -0.83 41.27
C ARG A 100 -24.35 0.10 40.87
N LYS A 101 -24.31 0.72 39.68
CA LYS A 101 -25.47 1.48 39.16
C LYS A 101 -26.63 0.58 38.73
N ALA A 102 -26.37 -0.59 38.16
CA ALA A 102 -27.41 -1.56 37.82
C ALA A 102 -28.11 -2.06 39.10
N ALA A 103 -27.36 -2.51 40.10
CA ALA A 103 -27.88 -2.96 41.39
C ALA A 103 -28.62 -1.84 42.14
N ALA A 104 -28.05 -0.61 42.18
CA ALA A 104 -28.71 0.52 42.82
C ALA A 104 -30.00 0.94 42.10
N ALA A 105 -30.03 0.96 40.76
CA ALA A 105 -31.24 1.27 40.00
C ALA A 105 -32.33 0.18 40.18
N VAL A 106 -31.93 -1.09 40.27
CA VAL A 106 -32.84 -2.20 40.62
C VAL A 106 -33.39 -2.00 42.04
N GLN A 107 -32.55 -1.70 43.02
CA GLN A 107 -32.97 -1.45 44.41
C GLN A 107 -33.87 -0.22 44.53
N GLU A 108 -33.57 0.89 43.85
CA GLU A 108 -34.36 2.12 43.85
C GLU A 108 -35.75 1.91 43.21
N VAL A 109 -35.86 1.08 42.18
CA VAL A 109 -37.16 0.69 41.60
C VAL A 109 -37.93 -0.25 42.52
N VAL A 110 -37.28 -1.27 43.10
CA VAL A 110 -37.91 -2.17 44.09
C VAL A 110 -38.42 -1.38 45.29
N GLN A 111 -37.62 -0.46 45.83
CA GLN A 111 -38.00 0.40 46.95
C GLN A 111 -39.19 1.30 46.59
N ARG A 112 -39.15 2.00 45.45
CA ARG A 112 -40.30 2.82 44.98
C ARG A 112 -41.57 2.01 44.69
N MET A 113 -41.45 0.74 44.33
CA MET A 113 -42.62 -0.14 44.17
C MET A 113 -43.15 -0.62 45.53
N ASN A 114 -42.29 -0.93 46.48
CA ASN A 114 -42.69 -1.27 47.85
C ASN A 114 -43.38 -0.08 48.55
N GLU A 115 -42.83 1.13 48.41
CA GLU A 115 -43.43 2.37 48.94
C GLU A 115 -44.81 2.64 48.32
N LYS A 116 -44.95 2.51 46.98
CA LYS A 116 -46.25 2.69 46.30
C LYS A 116 -47.28 1.61 46.59
N ASN A 117 -46.85 0.39 46.91
CA ASN A 117 -47.74 -0.67 47.36
C ASN A 117 -48.25 -0.38 48.79
N LEU A 118 -47.38 0.19 49.65
CA LEU A 118 -47.74 0.63 51.00
C LEU A 118 -48.75 1.80 50.98
N GLU A 119 -48.57 2.78 50.08
CA GLU A 119 -49.51 3.91 49.90
C GLU A 119 -50.90 3.50 49.37
N LYS A 120 -51.02 2.35 48.70
CA LYS A 120 -52.26 1.94 48.02
C LYS A 120 -53.04 0.83 48.71
N GLY A 121 -52.48 0.19 49.74
CA GLY A 121 -53.19 -0.83 50.53
C GLY A 121 -53.55 -2.09 49.73
N THR A 122 -52.78 -2.42 48.70
CA THR A 122 -53.01 -3.58 47.82
C THR A 122 -51.73 -4.38 47.65
N GLU A 123 -51.70 -5.62 48.16
CA GLU A 123 -50.66 -6.59 47.82
C GLU A 123 -50.81 -7.04 46.36
N LEU A 124 -49.74 -6.97 45.56
CA LEU A 124 -49.76 -7.40 44.16
C LEU A 124 -48.44 -8.06 43.70
N ASP A 125 -48.55 -8.71 42.55
CA ASP A 125 -47.70 -9.76 42.00
C ASP A 125 -46.21 -9.41 41.77
N LYS A 126 -45.35 -10.40 41.99
CA LYS A 126 -43.88 -10.31 41.88
C LYS A 126 -43.39 -10.36 40.43
N ASP A 127 -44.08 -11.06 39.54
CA ASP A 127 -43.59 -11.24 38.17
C ASP A 127 -43.73 -9.94 37.34
N ALA A 128 -44.81 -9.19 37.56
CA ALA A 128 -44.96 -7.84 37.02
C ALA A 128 -43.91 -6.84 37.54
N GLN A 129 -43.34 -7.08 38.73
CA GLN A 129 -42.29 -6.25 39.32
C GLN A 129 -40.96 -6.39 38.56
N ASN A 130 -40.61 -7.62 38.14
CA ASN A 130 -39.38 -7.91 37.40
C ASN A 130 -39.38 -7.33 35.97
N GLU A 131 -40.52 -7.38 35.27
CA GLU A 131 -40.59 -6.92 33.87
C GLU A 131 -40.44 -5.39 33.74
N ALA A 132 -40.98 -4.63 34.70
CA ALA A 132 -40.85 -3.17 34.74
C ALA A 132 -39.38 -2.72 34.91
N ILE A 133 -38.60 -3.41 35.74
CA ILE A 133 -37.20 -3.12 36.04
C ILE A 133 -36.34 -3.21 34.76
N GLN A 134 -36.52 -4.26 33.94
CA GLN A 134 -35.77 -4.45 32.69
C GLN A 134 -36.10 -3.43 31.60
N LYS A 135 -37.17 -2.65 31.75
CA LYS A 135 -37.53 -1.58 30.82
C LYS A 135 -36.78 -0.28 31.13
N ALA A 136 -36.76 0.11 32.41
CA ALA A 136 -36.12 1.36 32.86
C ALA A 136 -34.62 1.45 32.53
N MET A 137 -33.89 0.33 32.59
CA MET A 137 -32.45 0.29 32.31
C MET A 137 -32.06 0.66 30.86
N ARG A 138 -33.01 0.65 29.91
CA ARG A 138 -32.74 0.93 28.49
C ARG A 138 -32.80 2.40 28.08
N GLU A 139 -33.42 3.28 28.88
CA GLU A 139 -33.77 4.64 28.44
C GLU A 139 -32.82 5.74 28.98
N GLY A 140 -32.03 5.47 30.03
CA GLY A 140 -31.25 6.49 30.75
C GLY A 140 -30.01 7.08 30.07
N LEU A 141 -29.60 6.62 28.88
CA LEU A 141 -28.29 6.93 28.27
C LEU A 141 -28.25 8.22 27.41
N ARG A 142 -29.13 9.21 27.61
CA ARG A 142 -29.29 10.36 26.67
C ARG A 142 -29.38 11.77 27.29
N HIS A 143 -28.44 12.26 28.12
CA HIS A 143 -28.40 13.71 28.43
C HIS A 143 -27.08 14.40 28.86
N LYS A 144 -26.78 15.53 28.17
CA LYS A 144 -26.13 16.81 28.60
C LYS A 144 -24.59 16.98 28.78
N GLN A 145 -24.20 18.27 28.86
CA GLN A 145 -22.86 18.89 28.76
C GLN A 145 -22.76 20.21 29.60
N ARG A 146 -21.51 20.70 29.84
CA ARG A 146 -21.03 22.13 29.85
C ARG A 146 -21.26 23.14 31.01
N HIS A 147 -20.18 23.84 31.41
CA HIS A 147 -20.05 25.32 31.66
C HIS A 147 -18.54 25.79 31.68
N ALA A 148 -18.20 27.08 31.95
CA ALA A 148 -16.81 27.66 31.88
C ALA A 148 -16.57 29.05 32.57
N HIS A 149 -15.29 29.55 32.54
CA HIS A 149 -14.67 30.86 32.94
C HIS A 149 -14.05 30.94 34.38
N SER A 150 -13.04 31.78 34.76
CA SER A 150 -12.48 33.05 34.19
C SER A 150 -10.92 33.23 34.13
N GLU A 151 -10.28 34.24 34.79
CA GLU A 151 -9.10 35.08 34.29
C GLU A 151 -8.09 35.60 35.40
N ALA A 152 -6.90 36.28 35.27
CA ALA A 152 -6.19 37.03 34.19
C ALA A 152 -4.64 37.37 34.40
N THR A 153 -4.03 38.04 33.38
CA THR A 153 -2.81 38.93 33.13
C THR A 153 -2.02 39.70 34.24
N PRO A 154 -0.85 40.42 33.99
CA PRO A 154 0.19 40.45 32.89
C PRO A 154 1.71 40.78 33.29
N THR A 155 2.60 41.01 32.28
CA THR A 155 3.94 41.74 32.25
C THR A 155 5.19 41.10 32.95
N ASP A 156 6.48 41.38 32.62
CA ASP A 156 7.13 42.24 31.58
C ASP A 156 8.35 41.55 30.84
N ARG A 157 9.37 42.29 30.35
CA ARG A 157 10.23 41.93 29.19
C ARG A 157 11.66 42.52 29.19
N GLN A 158 12.70 41.71 28.95
CA GLN A 158 14.02 42.17 28.42
C GLN A 158 14.87 41.05 27.75
N THR A 159 16.08 41.36 27.25
CA THR A 159 16.95 40.52 26.35
C THR A 159 18.45 40.83 26.63
N ARG A 160 19.55 40.35 25.99
CA ARG A 160 19.87 40.08 24.55
C ARG A 160 21.32 39.54 24.39
N LYS A 161 21.58 38.43 23.63
CA LYS A 161 22.79 38.19 22.75
C LYS A 161 22.76 36.79 22.06
N ARG A 162 23.75 36.49 21.20
CA ARG A 162 23.97 35.22 20.43
C ARG A 162 25.48 35.05 20.14
N PRO A 163 26.08 33.83 20.13
CA PRO A 163 27.53 33.60 19.91
C PRO A 163 27.89 33.12 18.49
N ASP A 164 29.19 32.92 18.24
CA ASP A 164 29.82 32.88 16.89
C ASP A 164 30.47 31.54 16.44
N LYS A 165 30.42 30.43 17.21
CA LYS A 165 30.97 29.12 16.79
C LYS A 165 29.92 28.18 16.18
N ALA A 166 30.38 27.13 15.48
CA ALA A 166 29.53 26.09 14.90
C ALA A 166 29.00 25.13 15.99
N PRO A 167 27.67 24.96 16.17
CA PRO A 167 27.08 24.34 17.38
C PRO A 167 27.51 22.90 17.73
N ARG A 168 28.05 22.14 16.77
CA ARG A 168 28.43 20.73 16.96
C ARG A 168 29.85 20.56 17.53
N LEU A 169 30.76 21.50 17.28
CA LEU A 169 32.05 21.58 17.98
C LEU A 169 31.83 22.08 19.41
N GLU A 170 30.97 23.09 19.61
CA GLU A 170 30.56 23.54 20.95
C GLU A 170 29.95 22.41 21.80
N TRP A 171 29.28 21.43 21.18
CA TRP A 171 28.73 20.26 21.87
C TRP A 171 29.85 19.35 22.39
N PHE A 172 30.83 19.01 21.56
CA PHE A 172 32.00 18.22 21.98
C PHE A 172 32.84 18.96 23.04
N GLU A 173 33.09 20.26 22.87
CA GLU A 173 33.78 21.10 23.87
C GLU A 173 33.02 21.11 25.22
N ARG A 174 31.68 21.20 25.19
CA ARG A 174 30.82 21.13 26.39
C ARG A 174 30.85 19.77 27.09
N GLN A 175 30.82 18.67 26.33
CA GLN A 175 30.88 17.33 26.95
C GLN A 175 32.29 17.03 27.48
N ALA A 176 33.35 17.48 26.80
CA ALA A 176 34.72 17.38 27.32
C ALA A 176 34.87 18.15 28.65
N LYS A 177 34.33 19.37 28.75
CA LYS A 177 34.29 20.10 30.04
C LYS A 177 33.45 19.41 31.11
N LYS A 178 32.32 18.77 30.74
CA LYS A 178 31.51 17.98 31.69
C LYS A 178 32.21 16.73 32.22
N ILE A 179 32.98 16.05 31.37
CA ILE A 179 33.74 14.86 31.78
C ILE A 179 34.88 15.28 32.71
N ALA A 180 35.59 16.36 32.39
CA ALA A 180 36.60 16.93 33.29
C ALA A 180 36.03 17.33 34.67
N THR A 181 34.83 17.92 34.74
CA THR A 181 34.14 18.18 36.03
C THR A 181 33.44 16.97 36.65
N GLN A 182 33.56 15.77 36.07
CA GLN A 182 33.15 14.50 36.67
C GLN A 182 34.33 13.62 37.10
N GLU A 183 35.55 13.89 36.63
CA GLU A 183 36.77 13.15 36.98
C GLU A 183 37.57 13.79 38.14
N GLY A 184 37.22 15.01 38.58
CA GLY A 184 37.53 15.52 39.92
C GLY A 184 38.95 16.05 40.13
N ASP A 185 39.27 17.17 39.49
CA ASP A 185 40.54 17.91 39.66
C ASP A 185 40.25 19.32 40.20
N ASP A 186 40.23 19.47 41.53
CA ASP A 186 40.02 20.76 42.22
C ASP A 186 41.38 21.45 42.47
N GLY A 187 41.81 22.25 41.49
CA GLY A 187 42.96 23.15 41.60
C GLY A 187 42.54 24.62 41.62
N ASP A 188 42.49 25.22 42.82
CA ASP A 188 42.24 26.66 42.99
C ASP A 188 43.43 27.52 42.50
N ASP A 189 43.13 28.56 41.72
CA ASP A 189 43.94 29.81 41.72
C ASP A 189 43.08 30.98 41.19
N GLU A 190 42.91 32.03 42.01
CA GLU A 190 42.18 33.26 41.65
C GLU A 190 43.13 34.31 41.04
N VAL A 191 42.89 34.74 39.79
CA VAL A 191 43.43 36.03 39.26
C VAL A 191 42.36 36.75 38.43
N GLU A 192 42.42 38.08 38.43
CA GLU A 192 41.35 39.00 38.04
C GLU A 192 41.09 39.15 36.52
N GLU A 193 39.94 39.75 36.20
CA GLU A 193 39.52 40.19 34.86
C GLU A 193 40.28 41.46 34.44
N ASP A 194 40.95 41.45 33.29
CA ASP A 194 41.38 42.70 32.62
C ASP A 194 41.32 42.60 31.09
N THR A 195 41.32 43.77 30.43
CA THR A 195 40.96 43.99 29.03
C THR A 195 42.16 44.34 28.15
N VAL A 196 42.08 44.03 26.84
CA VAL A 196 42.60 44.86 25.72
C VAL A 196 42.08 44.31 24.37
N ASP A 197 42.07 45.16 23.34
CA ASP A 197 41.51 44.92 22.00
C ASP A 197 42.55 44.48 20.93
N GLU A 198 42.04 43.84 19.87
CA GLU A 198 42.51 43.86 18.46
C GLU A 198 43.94 43.38 18.05
N GLU A 199 44.16 43.32 16.72
CA GLU A 199 45.45 43.16 15.98
C GLU A 199 46.25 41.83 16.09
N GLU A 200 47.20 41.49 15.19
CA GLU A 200 47.19 41.54 13.72
C GLU A 200 48.22 40.54 13.09
N TRP A 201 47.75 39.53 12.32
CA TRP A 201 48.39 38.85 11.16
C TRP A 201 49.75 38.07 11.25
N GLU A 202 50.00 37.33 10.15
CA GLU A 202 51.27 36.92 9.50
C GLU A 202 52.27 35.93 10.17
N ASP A 203 52.17 34.67 9.72
CA ASP A 203 53.19 33.86 9.03
C ASP A 203 54.70 34.23 9.18
N VAL A 204 55.50 33.29 9.71
CA VAL A 204 56.93 33.11 9.37
C VAL A 204 57.26 31.59 9.37
N ASP A 205 57.91 31.11 8.31
CA ASP A 205 58.49 29.76 8.19
C ASP A 205 59.95 29.71 8.73
N GLU A 206 60.38 28.58 9.28
CA GLU A 206 61.77 28.02 9.36
C GLU A 206 61.68 26.80 10.32
N GLU A 207 61.88 25.54 9.93
CA GLU A 207 63.06 24.82 9.37
C GLU A 207 64.09 24.34 10.43
N GLU A 208 64.63 23.13 10.18
CA GLU A 208 65.71 22.41 10.92
C GLU A 208 65.43 22.01 12.40
N ASP A 209 66.12 21.01 12.99
CA ASP A 209 66.34 19.59 12.59
C ASP A 209 66.92 18.81 13.81
N ASP A 210 67.32 17.55 13.63
CA ASP A 210 68.25 16.74 14.45
C ASP A 210 67.94 16.41 15.95
N ASP A 211 67.46 15.17 16.14
CA ASP A 211 68.14 14.05 16.84
C ASP A 211 68.60 14.09 18.33
N GLU A 212 68.23 13.01 19.04
CA GLU A 212 69.02 12.21 20.03
C GLU A 212 69.53 12.88 21.35
N GLU A 213 69.70 12.22 22.51
CA GLU A 213 69.47 10.83 22.95
C GLU A 213 69.27 10.77 24.51
N MET A 214 68.95 9.59 25.05
CA MET A 214 69.30 8.97 26.37
C MET A 214 69.93 9.80 27.54
N GLU A 215 69.69 9.53 28.84
CA GLU A 215 68.74 8.65 29.59
C GLU A 215 68.89 8.95 31.13
N ALA A 216 68.34 8.07 31.98
CA ALA A 216 68.69 7.81 33.40
C ALA A 216 68.10 8.67 34.56
N ASP A 217 67.24 8.00 35.34
CA ASP A 217 67.32 7.78 36.82
C ASP A 217 67.09 8.97 37.80
N GLU A 218 66.44 8.81 38.96
CA GLU A 218 65.73 7.64 39.55
C GLU A 218 64.64 8.08 40.58
N GLU A 219 63.78 7.11 40.93
CA GLU A 219 62.71 7.03 41.95
C GLU A 219 62.51 8.11 43.06
N GLU A 220 61.23 8.39 43.35
CA GLU A 220 60.73 8.33 44.75
C GLU A 220 59.29 7.75 44.76
N GLN A 221 58.96 6.89 45.73
CA GLN A 221 57.68 6.15 45.79
C GLN A 221 56.74 6.66 46.89
N ILE A 222 55.46 6.80 46.56
CA ILE A 222 54.33 6.89 47.52
C ILE A 222 53.25 5.92 47.03
N GLU A 223 52.83 4.98 47.88
CA GLU A 223 51.66 4.11 47.64
C GLU A 223 50.42 4.68 48.34
N GLU A 224 49.37 5.05 47.59
CA GLU A 224 48.01 5.13 48.13
C GLU A 224 46.95 4.82 47.04
N ASP A 225 46.03 3.90 47.36
CA ASP A 225 44.80 3.45 46.66
C ASP A 225 44.73 3.45 45.12
N SER A 226 45.20 2.37 44.51
CA SER A 226 44.95 2.03 43.10
C SER A 226 43.54 1.47 42.85
N VAL A 227 42.80 2.02 41.88
CA VAL A 227 41.61 1.36 41.27
C VAL A 227 41.97 0.82 39.89
N ALA A 228 42.11 -0.50 39.79
CA ALA A 228 42.64 -1.15 38.59
C ALA A 228 41.73 -1.04 37.36
N THR A 229 42.24 -0.46 36.27
CA THR A 229 41.62 -0.55 34.95
C THR A 229 41.75 -1.98 34.41
N PRO A 230 40.68 -2.62 33.90
CA PRO A 230 40.78 -3.98 33.37
C PRO A 230 41.69 -4.04 32.13
N ALA A 231 42.69 -4.93 32.17
CA ALA A 231 43.59 -5.15 31.03
C ALA A 231 42.81 -5.59 29.78
N LEU A 232 42.94 -4.81 28.70
CA LEU A 232 42.28 -5.08 27.42
C LEU A 232 42.79 -6.40 26.79
N ALA A 233 41.91 -7.08 26.05
CA ALA A 233 42.27 -8.32 25.37
C ALA A 233 43.27 -8.06 24.22
N PRO A 234 44.25 -8.95 23.98
CA PRO A 234 45.24 -8.76 22.92
C PRO A 234 44.58 -8.60 21.54
N GLY A 235 44.78 -7.42 20.92
CA GLY A 235 44.29 -7.09 19.59
C GLY A 235 43.03 -6.21 19.54
N CYS A 236 42.45 -5.78 20.66
CA CYS A 236 41.42 -4.73 20.66
C CYS A 236 42.07 -3.34 20.50
N ILE A 237 41.50 -2.46 19.67
CA ILE A 237 42.00 -1.07 19.52
C ILE A 237 41.52 -0.25 20.74
N PRO A 238 42.41 0.42 21.50
CA PRO A 238 42.04 1.32 22.60
C PRO A 238 41.19 2.51 22.15
N VAL A 239 40.37 3.07 23.05
CA VAL A 239 39.50 4.22 22.72
C VAL A 239 40.26 5.54 22.50
N THR A 240 41.55 5.59 22.84
CA THR A 240 42.52 6.65 22.52
C THR A 240 43.09 6.58 21.10
N ASP A 241 42.93 5.43 20.43
CA ASP A 241 43.64 5.09 19.21
C ASP A 241 42.69 5.15 18.01
N CYS A 242 43.18 5.59 16.86
CA CYS A 242 42.34 5.79 15.69
C CYS A 242 41.84 4.44 15.14
N LEU A 243 40.52 4.34 14.90
CA LEU A 243 39.92 3.14 14.31
C LEU A 243 40.39 2.87 12.86
N PHE A 244 41.00 3.85 12.17
CA PHE A 244 41.27 3.80 10.73
C PHE A 244 42.75 3.97 10.34
N CYS A 245 43.63 4.31 11.27
CA CYS A 245 45.07 4.47 11.05
C CYS A 245 45.86 4.26 12.36
N SER A 246 47.19 4.44 12.31
CA SER A 246 48.09 4.28 13.46
C SER A 246 48.22 5.50 14.37
N HIS A 247 47.30 6.48 14.30
CA HIS A 247 47.33 7.67 15.14
C HIS A 247 46.84 7.37 16.56
N HIS A 248 47.64 7.72 17.58
CA HIS A 248 47.26 7.71 18.99
C HIS A 248 46.97 9.13 19.47
N SER A 249 45.94 9.30 20.30
CA SER A 249 45.49 10.59 20.84
C SER A 249 45.36 10.54 22.36
N HIS A 250 46.02 11.48 23.04
CA HIS A 250 46.05 11.60 24.52
C HIS A 250 44.69 11.69 25.23
N SER A 251 43.57 11.86 24.51
CA SER A 251 42.23 11.72 25.09
C SER A 251 41.19 11.29 24.06
N LEU A 252 40.09 10.71 24.56
CA LEU A 252 38.95 10.25 23.75
C LEU A 252 38.41 11.35 22.83
N SER A 253 38.26 12.57 23.35
CA SER A 253 37.75 13.71 22.59
C SER A 253 38.71 14.13 21.46
N LYS A 254 40.03 14.07 21.69
CA LYS A 254 41.04 14.33 20.64
C LYS A 254 41.01 13.23 19.57
N ASN A 255 40.86 11.96 19.96
CA ASN A 255 40.75 10.84 19.01
C ASN A 255 39.50 10.97 18.11
N VAL A 256 38.33 11.29 18.67
CA VAL A 256 37.09 11.50 17.90
C VAL A 256 37.21 12.70 16.96
N ALA A 257 37.86 13.80 17.38
CA ALA A 257 38.12 14.95 16.52
C ALA A 257 39.04 14.58 15.34
N HIS A 258 40.12 13.83 15.59
CA HIS A 258 41.01 13.30 14.55
C HIS A 258 40.25 12.39 13.57
N MET A 259 39.51 11.39 14.05
CA MET A 259 38.72 10.47 13.20
C MET A 259 37.68 11.22 12.34
N THR A 260 37.04 12.26 12.89
CA THR A 260 36.08 13.08 12.15
C THR A 260 36.75 13.96 11.11
N LYS A 261 37.94 14.52 11.40
CA LYS A 261 38.67 15.42 10.49
C LYS A 261 39.40 14.67 9.37
N GLU A 262 40.25 13.70 9.70
CA GLU A 262 41.12 13.02 8.73
C GLU A 262 40.41 11.88 7.98
N HIS A 263 39.48 11.18 8.65
CA HIS A 263 38.80 10.00 8.09
C HIS A 263 37.32 10.24 7.77
N SER A 264 36.81 11.46 7.94
CA SER A 264 35.39 11.82 7.74
C SER A 264 34.42 10.91 8.53
N PHE A 265 34.86 10.39 9.68
CA PHE A 265 34.04 9.53 10.54
C PHE A 265 32.86 10.31 11.10
N PHE A 266 31.69 9.67 11.09
CA PHE A 266 30.44 10.30 11.47
C PHE A 266 29.62 9.37 12.36
N ILE A 267 29.25 9.89 13.53
CA ILE A 267 28.29 9.27 14.43
C ILE A 267 26.93 9.97 14.20
N PRO A 268 25.90 9.26 13.70
CA PRO A 268 24.54 9.79 13.57
C PRO A 268 23.97 10.24 14.91
N ASP A 269 22.97 11.13 14.86
CA ASP A 269 22.02 11.40 15.95
C ASP A 269 22.63 11.61 17.35
N ILE A 270 23.83 12.20 17.38
CA ILE A 270 24.72 12.32 18.55
C ILE A 270 24.08 13.06 19.75
N GLU A 271 23.05 13.87 19.51
CA GLU A 271 22.27 14.54 20.54
C GLU A 271 21.45 13.57 21.42
N TYR A 272 21.32 12.30 21.01
CA TYR A 272 20.70 11.20 21.76
C TYR A 272 21.70 10.12 22.20
N LEU A 273 22.99 10.25 21.88
CA LEU A 273 24.02 9.27 22.27
C LEU A 273 24.33 9.41 23.77
N VAL A 274 24.11 8.35 24.55
CA VAL A 274 24.34 8.36 26.01
C VAL A 274 25.66 7.72 26.43
N ASP A 275 26.19 6.76 25.65
CA ASP A 275 27.50 6.17 25.92
C ASP A 275 28.41 6.17 24.67
N LEU A 276 29.16 7.26 24.52
CA LEU A 276 30.20 7.40 23.49
C LEU A 276 31.40 6.48 23.74
N ARG A 277 31.73 6.15 24.99
CA ARG A 277 32.94 5.39 25.35
C ARG A 277 32.74 3.90 25.07
N GLY A 278 31.59 3.34 25.45
CA GLY A 278 31.20 1.97 25.13
C GLY A 278 30.97 1.77 23.63
N LEU A 279 30.35 2.73 22.93
CA LEU A 279 30.20 2.66 21.47
C LEU A 279 31.57 2.59 20.78
N LEU A 280 32.53 3.45 21.14
CA LEU A 280 33.86 3.44 20.55
C LEU A 280 34.69 2.21 20.93
N ALA A 281 34.58 1.72 22.18
CA ALA A 281 35.20 0.47 22.59
C ALA A 281 34.66 -0.72 21.78
N TYR A 282 33.35 -0.80 21.57
CA TYR A 282 32.71 -1.85 20.76
C TYR A 282 33.18 -1.83 19.30
N LEU A 283 33.32 -0.63 18.71
CA LEU A 283 33.87 -0.47 17.36
C LEU A 283 35.36 -0.85 17.32
N GLY A 284 36.14 -0.53 18.35
CA GLY A 284 37.54 -0.96 18.52
C GLY A 284 37.72 -2.47 18.62
N GLU A 285 36.80 -3.19 19.26
CA GLU A 285 36.77 -4.66 19.25
C GLU A 285 36.39 -5.20 17.85
N LYS A 286 35.40 -4.61 17.16
CA LYS A 286 34.98 -5.04 15.81
C LYS A 286 36.09 -4.91 14.76
N VAL A 287 36.79 -3.78 14.78
CA VAL A 287 37.87 -3.45 13.84
C VAL A 287 39.15 -4.19 14.22
N GLY A 288 39.58 -4.10 15.48
CA GLY A 288 40.82 -4.71 15.96
C GLY A 288 40.77 -6.24 16.03
N PHE A 289 39.93 -6.77 16.93
CA PHE A 289 39.89 -8.20 17.22
C PHE A 289 39.04 -8.96 16.20
N GLY A 290 37.88 -8.40 15.82
CA GLY A 290 36.97 -8.99 14.84
C GLY A 290 37.49 -8.92 13.40
N LYS A 291 38.34 -7.94 13.08
CA LYS A 291 38.86 -7.66 11.73
C LYS A 291 37.74 -7.52 10.69
N VAL A 292 36.68 -6.82 11.08
CA VAL A 292 35.48 -6.55 10.26
C VAL A 292 35.41 -5.07 9.87
N CYS A 293 35.23 -4.81 8.59
CA CYS A 293 34.92 -3.48 8.06
C CYS A 293 33.51 -3.04 8.51
N LEU A 294 33.42 -1.89 9.19
CA LEU A 294 32.17 -1.38 9.79
C LEU A 294 31.02 -1.20 8.79
N TRP A 295 31.32 -0.96 7.51
CA TRP A 295 30.33 -0.75 6.45
C TRP A 295 29.94 -2.02 5.68
N CYS A 296 30.85 -2.99 5.53
CA CYS A 296 30.63 -4.17 4.66
C CYS A 296 29.94 -5.36 5.33
N ASN A 297 29.31 -5.15 6.49
CA ASN A 297 29.01 -6.19 7.50
C ASN A 297 28.22 -7.41 6.95
N GLU A 298 27.36 -7.22 5.94
CA GLU A 298 26.57 -8.31 5.32
C GLU A 298 27.18 -8.93 4.05
N LYS A 299 28.11 -8.24 3.35
CA LYS A 299 28.59 -8.65 2.02
C LYS A 299 30.03 -9.13 1.96
N GLY A 300 30.70 -9.18 3.11
CA GLY A 300 31.64 -10.25 3.45
C GLY A 300 33.10 -10.05 3.04
N LYS A 301 33.95 -9.87 4.05
CA LYS A 301 35.25 -10.54 4.26
C LYS A 301 35.74 -10.19 5.67
N SER A 302 36.16 -11.20 6.42
CA SER A 302 37.01 -11.01 7.61
C SER A 302 38.45 -10.86 7.14
N PHE A 303 39.16 -9.84 7.62
CA PHE A 303 40.51 -9.53 7.16
C PHE A 303 41.55 -10.30 7.99
N TYR A 304 42.72 -10.56 7.42
CA TYR A 304 43.74 -11.42 8.05
C TYR A 304 44.47 -10.69 9.20
N SER A 305 44.66 -9.39 9.07
CA SER A 305 45.25 -8.50 10.09
C SER A 305 44.41 -7.23 10.27
N THR A 306 44.73 -6.44 11.29
CA THR A 306 43.99 -5.22 11.63
C THR A 306 44.33 -4.11 10.65
N GLU A 307 45.61 -3.98 10.31
CA GLU A 307 46.11 -3.03 9.30
C GLU A 307 45.45 -3.28 7.94
N ALA A 308 45.19 -4.56 7.59
CA ALA A 308 44.47 -4.92 6.38
C ALA A 308 42.98 -4.52 6.39
N VAL A 309 42.34 -4.43 7.58
CA VAL A 309 40.98 -3.89 7.71
C VAL A 309 41.01 -2.36 7.59
N GLN A 310 41.98 -1.71 8.23
CA GLN A 310 42.12 -0.25 8.23
C GLN A 310 42.44 0.28 6.83
N ALA A 311 43.40 -0.33 6.13
CA ALA A 311 43.72 -0.03 4.73
C ALA A 311 42.50 -0.22 3.81
N HIS A 312 41.72 -1.30 3.97
CA HIS A 312 40.48 -1.46 3.20
C HIS A 312 39.45 -0.35 3.50
N MET A 313 39.33 0.05 4.77
CA MET A 313 38.37 1.06 5.18
C MET A 313 38.74 2.46 4.66
N THR A 314 40.03 2.81 4.62
CA THR A 314 40.50 4.06 4.00
C THR A 314 40.42 3.99 2.46
N ASP A 315 40.94 2.94 1.82
CA ASP A 315 40.92 2.71 0.35
C ASP A 315 39.53 2.73 -0.30
N LYS A 316 38.48 2.49 0.50
CA LYS A 316 37.08 2.47 0.06
C LYS A 316 36.21 3.51 0.76
N SER A 317 36.81 4.37 1.58
CA SER A 317 36.11 5.39 2.37
C SER A 317 34.96 4.82 3.23
N HIS A 318 35.11 3.58 3.69
CA HIS A 318 34.18 2.86 4.57
C HIS A 318 34.35 3.22 6.06
N CYS A 319 34.96 4.38 6.36
CA CYS A 319 35.14 4.94 7.70
C CYS A 319 33.83 5.53 8.26
N LYS A 320 32.69 4.81 8.16
CA LYS A 320 31.36 5.26 8.60
C LYS A 320 30.53 4.09 9.15
N LEU A 321 29.58 4.40 10.04
CA LEU A 321 28.64 3.43 10.58
C LEU A 321 27.51 3.16 9.58
N TYR A 322 27.22 1.89 9.32
CA TYR A 322 26.08 1.47 8.50
C TYR A 322 24.83 1.32 9.37
N THR A 323 23.82 2.17 9.15
CA THR A 323 22.64 2.29 10.02
C THR A 323 21.31 1.96 9.33
N ASP A 324 21.35 1.25 8.20
CA ASP A 324 20.16 0.79 7.48
C ASP A 324 19.79 -0.65 7.86
N GLY A 325 18.50 -0.91 8.06
CA GLY A 325 17.95 -2.24 8.36
C GLY A 325 18.25 -2.74 9.79
N ASP A 326 18.20 -4.06 9.99
CA ASP A 326 18.31 -4.69 11.31
C ASP A 326 19.67 -4.42 12.00
N VAL A 327 20.70 -4.00 11.25
CA VAL A 327 22.00 -3.58 11.78
C VAL A 327 21.88 -2.33 12.67
N ALA A 328 20.88 -1.47 12.48
CA ALA A 328 20.64 -0.32 13.37
C ALA A 328 20.37 -0.75 14.82
N LEU A 329 19.78 -1.94 15.03
CA LEU A 329 19.52 -2.50 16.36
C LEU A 329 20.80 -2.93 17.10
N GLU A 330 21.93 -3.07 16.39
CA GLU A 330 23.24 -3.38 16.98
C GLU A 330 23.81 -2.20 17.78
N PHE A 331 23.40 -0.96 17.45
CA PHE A 331 23.87 0.26 18.10
C PHE A 331 22.83 0.90 19.04
N ALA A 332 21.57 0.44 19.00
CA ALA A 332 20.46 1.06 19.74
C ALA A 332 20.69 1.12 21.25
N ASP A 333 21.39 0.15 21.83
CA ASP A 333 21.72 0.07 23.27
C ASP A 333 22.60 1.26 23.76
N PHE A 334 23.22 2.05 22.86
CA PHE A 334 24.08 3.21 23.19
C PHE A 334 23.38 4.59 23.10
N TYR A 335 22.11 4.64 22.68
CA TYR A 335 21.35 5.89 22.49
C TYR A 335 20.07 5.92 23.34
N ASP A 336 19.75 7.06 23.95
CA ASP A 336 18.46 7.30 24.61
C ASP A 336 17.64 8.37 23.87
N PHE A 337 16.76 7.90 22.99
CA PHE A 337 15.82 8.72 22.24
C PHE A 337 14.61 9.19 23.08
N ARG A 338 14.48 8.86 24.37
CA ARG A 338 13.32 9.29 25.19
C ARG A 338 13.11 10.81 25.16
N SER A 339 14.20 11.57 25.14
CA SER A 339 14.19 13.04 25.05
C SER A 339 13.67 13.61 23.72
N SER A 340 13.52 12.79 22.67
CA SER A 340 12.91 13.19 21.39
C SER A 340 11.38 13.12 21.38
N TYR A 341 10.77 12.43 22.36
CA TYR A 341 9.31 12.28 22.42
C TYR A 341 8.66 13.55 23.00
N PRO A 342 7.46 13.96 22.54
CA PRO A 342 6.85 15.24 22.94
C PRO A 342 6.61 15.40 24.45
N ASP A 343 6.46 14.28 25.15
CA ASP A 343 6.11 14.22 26.57
C ASP A 343 7.34 14.36 27.50
N ALA A 344 8.56 14.36 26.96
CA ALA A 344 9.82 14.38 27.72
C ALA A 344 10.23 15.77 28.24
N ARG A 345 9.26 16.66 28.52
CA ARG A 345 9.46 17.97 29.14
C ARG A 345 8.36 18.28 30.15
N ASP A 346 8.52 17.75 31.35
CA ASP A 346 8.86 18.59 32.50
C ASP A 346 9.68 17.77 33.49
N GLY A 347 10.64 18.41 34.17
CA GLY A 347 11.70 17.71 34.90
C GLY A 347 11.28 17.24 36.30
N SER A 348 11.29 15.92 36.53
CA SER A 348 11.32 15.33 37.87
C SER A 348 12.01 13.96 37.87
N ASP A 349 13.30 13.93 37.52
CA ASP A 349 14.16 12.82 37.90
C ASP A 349 14.28 12.79 39.43
N ALA A 350 13.67 11.78 40.06
CA ALA A 350 13.80 11.50 41.47
C ALA A 350 14.32 10.06 41.61
N GLU A 351 15.54 9.93 42.15
CA GLU A 351 16.18 8.63 42.35
C GLU A 351 15.40 7.78 43.35
N MET A 352 14.62 6.82 42.86
CA MET A 352 13.95 5.83 43.71
C MET A 352 14.85 4.61 43.88
N LYS A 353 15.62 4.60 44.98
CA LYS A 353 16.26 3.39 45.51
C LYS A 353 15.22 2.31 45.81
N ASP A 354 15.66 1.05 45.85
CA ASP A 354 14.85 -0.05 46.37
C ASP A 354 14.48 0.18 47.84
N GLY A 355 13.21 0.49 48.11
CA GLY A 355 12.65 0.49 49.47
C GLY A 355 11.58 1.55 49.76
N GLU A 356 10.48 1.08 50.34
CA GLU A 356 9.53 1.81 51.19
C GLU A 356 8.68 2.96 50.59
N LEU A 357 7.38 2.69 50.46
CA LEU A 357 6.31 3.69 50.40
C LEU A 357 6.03 4.27 51.79
N PRO A 358 5.61 5.54 51.86
CA PRO A 358 4.45 5.87 52.69
C PRO A 358 3.38 6.75 52.00
N ASP A 359 2.19 6.74 52.59
CA ASP A 359 0.91 7.09 51.96
C ASP A 359 0.56 8.60 51.82
N GLU A 360 -0.46 8.83 50.99
CA GLU A 360 -1.47 9.90 51.10
C GLU A 360 -1.02 11.39 51.16
N LYS A 361 -0.74 11.96 49.97
CA LYS A 361 -1.39 13.23 49.56
C LYS A 361 -1.80 13.19 48.09
N MET A 362 -3.10 12.96 47.84
CA MET A 362 -3.67 13.12 46.50
C MET A 362 -3.90 14.59 46.14
N VAL A 363 -4.01 14.83 44.83
CA VAL A 363 -4.40 16.11 44.21
C VAL A 363 -5.72 16.62 44.81
N GLU A 364 -5.73 17.82 45.38
CA GLU A 364 -6.96 18.48 45.85
C GLU A 364 -7.55 19.35 44.74
N ILE A 365 -8.81 19.10 44.38
CA ILE A 365 -9.61 19.98 43.51
C ILE A 365 -10.48 20.85 44.42
N ASP A 366 -10.35 22.17 44.28
CA ASP A 366 -11.34 23.11 44.80
C ASP A 366 -12.52 23.18 43.81
N ASP A 367 -13.61 22.49 44.14
CA ASP A 367 -14.81 22.40 43.31
C ASP A 367 -15.57 23.74 43.16
N GLU A 368 -15.35 24.73 44.04
CA GLU A 368 -15.97 26.06 43.90
C GLU A 368 -15.16 26.98 42.96
N THR A 369 -13.82 26.96 43.06
CA THR A 369 -12.97 27.83 42.24
C THR A 369 -12.45 27.20 40.95
N LEU A 370 -12.63 25.87 40.79
CA LEU A 370 -12.05 25.05 39.72
C LEU A 370 -10.53 25.20 39.63
N GLU A 371 -9.84 25.17 40.78
CA GLU A 371 -8.38 25.11 40.88
C GLU A 371 -7.90 23.72 41.31
N LEU A 372 -7.10 23.09 40.46
CA LEU A 372 -6.41 21.83 40.70
C LEU A 372 -5.11 22.09 41.48
N THR A 373 -5.02 21.64 42.74
CA THR A 373 -3.81 21.71 43.56
C THR A 373 -3.05 20.40 43.46
N LEU A 374 -1.91 20.40 42.77
CA LEU A 374 -1.04 19.22 42.66
C LEU A 374 -0.35 18.92 44.00
N PRO A 375 0.18 17.69 44.25
CA PRO A 375 0.83 17.33 45.52
C PRO A 375 2.07 18.18 45.84
N SER A 376 2.67 18.82 44.82
CA SER A 376 3.75 19.82 44.94
C SER A 376 3.28 21.21 45.38
N GLY A 377 1.98 21.41 45.62
CA GLY A 377 1.36 22.68 46.01
C GLY A 377 1.02 23.64 44.86
N ALA A 378 1.43 23.32 43.62
CA ALA A 378 1.11 24.14 42.45
C ALA A 378 -0.39 24.11 42.12
N LYS A 379 -1.00 25.30 41.97
CA LYS A 379 -2.44 25.46 41.65
C LYS A 379 -2.67 25.81 40.18
N ILE A 380 -3.53 25.05 39.51
CA ILE A 380 -3.88 25.19 38.09
C ILE A 380 -5.40 25.32 37.97
N GLY A 381 -5.90 26.54 37.74
CA GLY A 381 -7.33 26.81 37.62
C GLY A 381 -7.73 27.57 36.36
N HIS A 382 -9.04 27.83 36.22
CA HIS A 382 -9.62 28.37 34.98
C HIS A 382 -8.94 29.67 34.51
N ARG A 383 -8.44 30.49 35.44
CA ARG A 383 -7.69 31.74 35.17
C ARG A 383 -6.48 31.57 34.23
N SER A 384 -5.86 30.41 34.21
CA SER A 384 -4.76 30.08 33.29
C SER A 384 -5.21 29.86 31.83
N LEU A 385 -6.44 29.37 31.60
CA LEU A 385 -6.95 29.02 30.27
C LEU A 385 -7.49 30.21 29.47
N MET A 386 -8.03 31.26 30.12
CA MET A 386 -8.56 32.43 29.39
C MET A 386 -7.49 33.22 28.63
N ARG A 387 -6.20 33.02 28.93
CA ARG A 387 -5.07 33.59 28.17
C ARG A 387 -5.10 33.21 26.68
N TYR A 388 -5.75 32.09 26.33
CA TYR A 388 -5.99 31.67 24.94
C TYR A 388 -7.31 32.21 24.35
N TYR A 389 -8.34 32.45 25.16
CA TYR A 389 -9.69 32.81 24.68
C TYR A 389 -9.97 34.31 24.59
N LYS A 390 -9.16 35.19 25.20
CA LYS A 390 -9.40 36.65 25.18
C LYS A 390 -8.78 37.41 24.00
N GLN A 391 -8.41 36.73 22.91
CA GLN A 391 -8.03 37.42 21.66
C GLN A 391 -9.27 38.06 21.01
N ARG A 392 -9.48 39.35 21.31
CA ARG A 392 -10.49 40.18 20.62
C ARG A 392 -10.16 40.26 19.13
N PHE A 393 -11.11 39.91 18.27
CA PHE A 393 -11.11 40.38 16.88
C PHE A 393 -11.30 41.91 16.89
N GLY A 394 -10.20 42.65 16.74
CA GLY A 394 -10.22 44.09 16.56
C GLY A 394 -10.82 44.47 15.21
N THR A 395 -11.66 45.50 15.19
CA THR A 395 -12.16 46.12 13.96
C THR A 395 -11.04 46.76 13.15
N GLN A 396 -11.27 46.94 11.84
CA GLN A 396 -10.32 47.55 10.90
C GLN A 396 -9.73 48.86 11.45
N ARG A 397 -8.40 48.96 11.42
CA ARG A 397 -7.65 50.22 11.38
C ARG A 397 -6.45 50.07 10.45
N ASP A 398 -6.06 51.19 9.86
CA ASP A 398 -5.29 51.24 8.63
C ASP A 398 -3.80 50.87 8.80
N LEU A 399 -3.22 50.35 7.72
CA LEU A 399 -1.79 50.06 7.61
C LEU A 399 -0.99 51.36 7.46
N VAL A 400 -0.64 51.99 8.59
CA VAL A 400 0.36 53.07 8.62
C VAL A 400 1.76 52.45 8.43
N PRO A 401 2.49 52.76 7.34
CA PRO A 401 3.73 52.06 7.01
C PRO A 401 4.92 52.59 7.80
N VAL A 402 5.45 51.79 8.74
CA VAL A 402 6.73 52.09 9.41
C VAL A 402 7.90 51.70 8.49
N ASN A 403 8.59 52.71 7.96
CA ASN A 403 9.64 52.59 6.95
C ASN A 403 10.92 51.90 7.49
N ASN A 404 11.04 50.58 7.40
CA ASN A 404 12.29 49.86 7.71
C ASN A 404 13.24 49.78 6.49
N GLN A 405 13.76 50.94 6.07
CA GLN A 405 14.61 51.07 4.87
C GLN A 405 15.91 50.23 4.93
N ARG A 406 16.38 49.84 6.13
CA ARG A 406 17.62 49.06 6.32
C ARG A 406 17.49 47.58 5.96
N ALA A 407 16.28 47.03 5.86
CA ALA A 407 16.07 45.66 5.39
C ALA A 407 16.19 45.55 3.86
N VAL A 408 15.53 46.46 3.13
CA VAL A 408 15.44 46.46 1.66
C VAL A 408 16.83 46.60 1.01
N GLY A 409 17.69 47.47 1.55
CA GLY A 409 19.06 47.66 1.07
C GLY A 409 20.04 46.50 1.34
N ARG A 410 19.61 45.42 1.98
CA ARG A 410 20.38 44.17 2.10
C ARG A 410 20.00 43.20 0.97
N VAL A 411 18.69 42.98 0.78
CA VAL A 411 18.14 42.16 -0.31
C VAL A 411 18.55 42.68 -1.68
N LEU A 412 18.42 43.99 -1.94
CA LEU A 412 18.79 44.59 -3.23
C LEU A 412 20.28 44.45 -3.60
N ARG A 413 21.18 44.21 -2.63
CA ARG A 413 22.59 43.95 -2.92
C ARG A 413 22.82 42.52 -3.42
N GLN A 414 22.13 41.53 -2.87
CA GLN A 414 22.21 40.14 -3.36
C GLN A 414 21.63 40.01 -4.78
N TYR A 415 20.53 40.71 -5.10
CA TYR A 415 20.01 40.70 -6.47
C TYR A 415 20.94 41.39 -7.49
N ARG A 416 21.61 42.49 -7.11
CA ARG A 416 22.62 43.12 -7.98
C ARG A 416 23.87 42.25 -8.19
N ALA A 417 24.31 41.51 -7.17
CA ALA A 417 25.41 40.55 -7.29
C ALA A 417 25.10 39.36 -8.23
N LEU A 418 23.81 39.08 -8.46
CA LEU A 418 23.32 38.07 -9.42
C LEU A 418 22.99 38.68 -10.81
N GLY A 419 23.60 39.81 -11.16
CA GLY A 419 23.43 40.47 -12.47
C GLY A 419 22.09 41.17 -12.68
N TRP A 420 21.24 41.30 -11.65
CA TRP A 420 19.90 41.87 -11.80
C TRP A 420 19.93 43.40 -11.80
N ALA A 421 20.10 43.97 -13.00
CA ALA A 421 19.98 45.41 -13.27
C ALA A 421 18.50 45.86 -13.24
N GLY A 422 17.90 45.88 -12.05
CA GLY A 422 16.54 46.35 -11.84
C GLY A 422 16.42 47.86 -12.02
N ASP A 423 15.80 48.29 -13.11
CA ASP A 423 15.37 49.67 -13.34
C ASP A 423 14.18 50.04 -12.42
N SER A 424 14.05 51.32 -12.09
CA SER A 424 13.18 51.83 -11.03
C SER A 424 12.46 53.12 -11.43
N GLY A 425 11.31 53.00 -12.09
CA GLY A 425 10.45 54.14 -12.43
C GLY A 425 8.97 53.79 -12.52
N LYS A 426 8.14 54.29 -11.60
CA LYS A 426 6.68 54.40 -11.78
C LYS A 426 6.37 55.82 -12.25
N GLY A 427 5.80 55.99 -13.44
CA GLY A 427 5.48 57.32 -13.96
C GLY A 427 4.55 57.33 -15.18
N SER A 428 3.24 57.46 -14.92
CA SER A 428 2.25 58.20 -15.73
C SER A 428 2.22 58.13 -17.27
N VAL A 429 1.02 57.74 -17.76
CA VAL A 429 0.26 58.40 -18.84
C VAL A 429 0.59 58.07 -20.31
N VAL A 430 -0.49 57.73 -21.01
CA VAL A 430 -0.62 57.64 -22.47
C VAL A 430 -0.48 59.02 -23.11
N GLN A 431 0.41 59.17 -24.10
CA GLN A 431 0.15 60.04 -25.25
C GLN A 431 1.06 59.67 -26.45
N GLN A 432 0.47 59.71 -27.67
CA GLN A 432 1.08 59.92 -29.01
C GLN A 432 2.48 59.31 -29.30
N GLN A 433 2.65 58.37 -30.25
CA GLN A 433 2.33 58.44 -31.69
C GLN A 433 3.02 59.62 -32.40
N LYS A 434 3.72 59.31 -33.51
CA LYS A 434 4.53 60.22 -34.36
C LYS A 434 5.96 60.49 -33.84
N ASP A 435 6.97 60.66 -34.71
CA ASP A 435 6.95 60.58 -36.17
C ASP A 435 8.14 59.89 -36.84
N MET A 436 7.82 59.34 -38.01
CA MET A 436 8.60 59.19 -39.24
C MET A 436 10.15 59.29 -39.27
N ARG A 437 10.72 58.29 -39.95
CA ARG A 437 11.68 58.39 -41.10
C ARG A 437 13.06 59.02 -40.83
N ASP A 438 14.14 58.45 -41.34
CA ASP A 438 14.44 58.27 -42.78
C ASP A 438 15.18 56.93 -43.03
N SER A 439 14.97 56.20 -44.14
CA SER A 439 15.50 56.38 -45.52
C SER A 439 16.97 55.90 -45.69
N SER A 440 17.42 55.38 -46.84
CA SER A 440 16.69 54.80 -47.99
C SER A 440 17.58 53.99 -48.95
N LEU A 441 17.03 52.87 -49.43
CA LEU A 441 17.06 52.35 -50.81
C LEU A 441 18.38 51.91 -51.51
N ASN A 442 18.16 51.13 -52.58
CA ASN A 442 19.10 50.60 -53.59
C ASN A 442 20.09 49.53 -53.04
N ASN A 443 20.20 48.29 -53.57
CA ASN A 443 19.69 47.60 -54.77
C ASN A 443 19.73 46.06 -54.49
N LEU A 444 19.03 45.12 -55.16
CA LEU A 444 18.02 45.16 -56.25
C LEU A 444 17.16 43.86 -56.24
N GLU A 445 16.68 43.43 -57.41
CA GLU A 445 16.04 42.14 -57.79
C GLU A 445 16.57 40.86 -57.10
N GLU A 446 15.82 39.77 -56.87
CA GLU A 446 14.36 39.42 -56.92
C GLU A 446 14.19 38.04 -56.20
N GLY A 447 13.00 37.47 -55.91
CA GLY A 447 11.64 37.93 -56.18
C GLY A 447 10.50 36.93 -55.88
N THR A 448 9.28 37.38 -56.19
CA THR A 448 8.04 36.68 -56.63
C THR A 448 7.79 35.17 -56.34
N VAL A 449 6.64 34.70 -55.82
CA VAL A 449 5.43 35.31 -55.19
C VAL A 449 4.61 34.27 -54.37
N ALA A 450 3.64 34.74 -53.56
CA ALA A 450 2.28 34.17 -53.33
C ALA A 450 2.06 32.94 -52.40
N TRP A 451 0.96 32.83 -51.62
CA TRP A 451 -0.05 33.81 -51.11
C TRP A 451 -0.75 33.25 -49.83
N TRP A 452 -1.67 34.02 -49.22
CA TRP A 452 -2.29 33.75 -47.90
C TRP A 452 -3.84 33.69 -47.88
N LEU A 453 -4.42 33.07 -46.84
CA LEU A 453 -5.79 33.24 -46.26
C LEU A 453 -7.11 33.12 -47.08
N ALA A 454 -8.00 32.22 -46.60
CA ALA A 454 -9.42 32.45 -46.22
C ALA A 454 -9.92 31.19 -45.46
N ARG A 455 -10.58 31.18 -44.29
CA ARG A 455 -11.73 31.90 -43.69
C ARG A 455 -13.12 31.40 -44.16
N LEU A 456 -13.64 30.39 -43.42
CA LEU A 456 -15.05 30.00 -43.09
C LEU A 456 -16.19 30.43 -44.06
N PRO A 457 -17.19 29.55 -44.37
CA PRO A 457 -18.16 29.14 -43.32
C PRO A 457 -18.96 27.80 -43.49
N HIS A 458 -19.75 27.50 -42.44
CA HIS A 458 -21.11 26.91 -42.39
C HIS A 458 -21.59 25.73 -43.29
N THR A 459 -22.25 24.77 -42.61
CA THR A 459 -23.50 24.02 -43.01
C THR A 459 -23.46 23.04 -44.20
N SER A 460 -24.32 22.00 -44.30
CA SER A 460 -25.10 21.23 -43.30
C SER A 460 -25.81 20.03 -43.94
N ARG A 461 -26.14 19.01 -43.13
CA ARG A 461 -27.32 18.10 -43.24
C ARG A 461 -27.44 17.13 -44.43
N VAL A 462 -27.87 15.89 -44.09
CA VAL A 462 -28.77 14.96 -44.84
C VAL A 462 -28.28 14.53 -46.24
N GLY A 463 -28.10 13.25 -46.57
CA GLY A 463 -28.65 12.03 -46.00
C GLY A 463 -29.17 11.11 -47.10
N GLY A 464 -28.55 9.93 -47.25
CA GLY A 464 -29.16 8.68 -47.72
C GLY A 464 -29.60 8.53 -49.18
N SER A 465 -28.98 7.60 -49.91
CA SER A 465 -29.65 6.75 -50.91
C SER A 465 -28.90 5.42 -51.10
N ILE A 466 -29.59 4.31 -50.80
CA ILE A 466 -29.33 2.96 -51.29
C ILE A 466 -30.10 2.85 -52.63
N PRO A 467 -29.55 2.29 -53.75
CA PRO A 467 -29.87 0.89 -54.07
C PRO A 467 -28.92 0.12 -55.02
N ALA A 468 -29.28 -1.17 -55.20
CA ALA A 468 -28.94 -2.11 -56.29
C ALA A 468 -27.47 -2.58 -56.41
N SER A 469 -27.07 -3.85 -56.35
CA SER A 469 -27.68 -5.20 -56.52
C SER A 469 -27.46 -5.89 -57.88
N ALA A 470 -27.38 -7.24 -57.81
CA ALA A 470 -27.57 -8.25 -58.86
C ALA A 470 -26.42 -8.65 -59.82
N VAL A 471 -26.13 -9.97 -59.81
CA VAL A 471 -26.04 -10.89 -60.98
C VAL A 471 -24.81 -10.81 -61.93
N CYS A 472 -24.30 -11.88 -62.56
CA CYS A 472 -24.20 -13.35 -62.29
C CYS A 472 -23.33 -14.01 -63.42
N VAL A 473 -23.48 -15.34 -63.66
CA VAL A 473 -23.03 -16.14 -64.84
C VAL A 473 -21.54 -16.56 -64.80
N GLU A 474 -21.21 -17.76 -64.27
CA GLU A 474 -21.00 -19.08 -64.94
C GLU A 474 -19.64 -19.21 -65.68
N PHE A 475 -18.98 -20.37 -65.86
CA PHE A 475 -19.36 -21.80 -66.04
C PHE A 475 -18.27 -22.70 -65.37
N ALA A 476 -18.39 -24.02 -65.08
CA ALA A 476 -19.43 -25.05 -65.34
C ALA A 476 -19.31 -26.29 -64.38
N ARG A 477 -20.33 -27.17 -64.44
CA ARG A 477 -20.30 -28.65 -64.25
C ARG A 477 -20.03 -29.29 -62.86
N SER A 478 -21.12 -29.81 -62.28
CA SER A 478 -21.23 -31.11 -61.56
C SER A 478 -21.15 -32.30 -62.56
N PRO A 479 -21.27 -33.63 -62.22
CA PRO A 479 -22.25 -34.21 -61.27
C PRO A 479 -21.94 -35.55 -60.49
N CYS A 480 -22.79 -35.80 -59.49
CA CYS A 480 -23.39 -37.11 -59.09
C CYS A 480 -22.63 -38.31 -58.47
N ALA A 481 -23.43 -39.06 -57.67
CA ALA A 481 -23.48 -40.52 -57.47
C ALA A 481 -22.56 -41.24 -56.45
N SER A 482 -23.11 -41.40 -55.25
CA SER A 482 -23.11 -42.59 -54.36
C SER A 482 -22.42 -43.92 -54.80
N GLY A 483 -21.44 -44.37 -54.00
CA GLY A 483 -21.59 -45.58 -53.14
C GLY A 483 -20.94 -46.93 -53.52
N VAL A 484 -20.88 -47.81 -52.50
CA VAL A 484 -20.86 -49.31 -52.54
C VAL A 484 -19.51 -50.08 -52.60
N SER A 485 -19.35 -51.01 -51.63
CA SER A 485 -18.60 -52.30 -51.59
C SER A 485 -17.06 -52.45 -51.73
N SER A 486 -16.41 -52.81 -50.60
CA SER A 486 -15.54 -54.00 -50.34
C SER A 486 -14.51 -54.59 -51.35
N GLY A 487 -13.32 -54.97 -50.82
CA GLY A 487 -12.76 -56.33 -51.01
C GLY A 487 -11.24 -56.51 -51.25
N TYR A 488 -10.66 -57.58 -50.66
CA TYR A 488 -9.37 -58.28 -51.00
C TYR A 488 -8.03 -57.47 -50.85
N SER A 489 -7.06 -57.81 -49.96
CA SER A 489 -6.15 -58.98 -49.80
C SER A 489 -4.77 -58.81 -50.50
N GLY A 490 -3.58 -59.19 -49.97
CA GLY A 490 -3.19 -59.92 -48.73
C GLY A 490 -1.67 -60.22 -48.66
N PHE A 491 -1.25 -61.27 -47.90
CA PHE A 491 0.11 -61.86 -47.68
C PHE A 491 1.08 -61.16 -46.67
N LEU A 492 1.30 -61.64 -45.42
CA LEU A 492 2.05 -62.83 -44.89
C LEU A 492 3.57 -62.89 -45.23
N PRO A 493 4.49 -63.28 -44.30
CA PRO A 493 4.52 -64.67 -43.77
C PRO A 493 5.09 -64.98 -42.34
N ARG A 494 4.55 -66.06 -41.73
CA ARG A 494 5.20 -67.09 -40.85
C ARG A 494 5.80 -66.67 -39.46
N SER A 495 5.79 -67.50 -38.40
CA SER A 495 5.19 -68.84 -38.19
C SER A 495 5.19 -69.34 -36.72
N LYS A 496 4.29 -70.30 -36.43
CA LYS A 496 4.39 -71.49 -35.53
C LYS A 496 3.94 -71.45 -34.05
N ASP A 497 3.21 -72.54 -33.74
CA ASP A 497 3.06 -73.36 -32.53
C ASP A 497 2.56 -72.73 -31.19
N MET A 498 1.94 -73.46 -30.22
CA MET A 498 0.83 -74.45 -30.23
C MET A 498 0.61 -74.98 -28.79
N ARG A 499 -0.59 -74.81 -28.15
CA ARG A 499 -1.31 -75.85 -27.35
C ARG A 499 -2.49 -75.38 -26.46
N SER A 500 -3.50 -76.26 -26.41
CA SER A 500 -4.42 -76.60 -25.29
C SER A 500 -5.60 -75.70 -24.86
N MET A 501 -6.75 -76.36 -24.75
CA MET A 501 -8.02 -75.94 -24.11
C MET A 501 -8.15 -76.58 -22.69
N VAL A 502 -9.36 -76.52 -22.11
CA VAL A 502 -9.95 -77.40 -21.04
C VAL A 502 -9.80 -76.89 -19.57
N VAL A 503 -10.82 -76.94 -18.67
CA VAL A 503 -12.30 -76.76 -18.73
C VAL A 503 -12.94 -76.77 -17.31
N PHE A 504 -14.21 -76.36 -17.18
CA PHE A 504 -15.17 -76.58 -16.05
C PHE A 504 -15.10 -75.75 -14.75
N GLN A 505 -16.28 -75.66 -14.11
CA GLN A 505 -16.60 -75.01 -12.83
C GLN A 505 -16.74 -76.05 -11.68
N ARG A 506 -16.33 -75.70 -10.45
CA ARG A 506 -17.06 -75.90 -9.16
C ARG A 506 -16.20 -75.30 -8.02
N PHE A 507 -16.67 -74.54 -7.01
CA PHE A 507 -17.79 -74.59 -6.04
C PHE A 507 -17.45 -75.27 -4.69
N GLN A 508 -17.16 -74.44 -3.66
CA GLN A 508 -17.27 -74.73 -2.20
C GLN A 508 -16.24 -75.74 -1.59
N ARG A 509 -15.92 -75.76 -0.27
CA ARG A 509 -16.48 -75.06 0.93
C ARG A 509 -15.53 -75.07 2.16
N LEU A 510 -15.92 -74.35 3.23
CA LEU A 510 -15.49 -74.41 4.65
C LEU A 510 -14.07 -73.84 4.94
N GLN A 511 -13.76 -73.24 6.09
CA GLN A 511 -14.51 -72.87 7.32
C GLN A 511 -13.79 -71.67 7.99
N THR A 512 -14.28 -70.82 8.92
CA THR A 512 -15.51 -70.58 9.73
C THR A 512 -15.56 -69.03 9.95
N LEU A 513 -16.50 -68.24 10.50
CA LEU A 513 -17.72 -68.22 11.36
C LEU A 513 -18.61 -67.03 10.82
N TYR A 514 -19.94 -66.87 10.93
CA TYR A 514 -21.07 -67.51 11.64
C TYR A 514 -21.12 -67.32 13.17
N PHE A 515 -22.09 -66.65 13.81
CA PHE A 515 -23.39 -66.03 13.42
C PHE A 515 -23.72 -64.93 14.49
N ALA A 516 -24.81 -64.14 14.49
CA ALA A 516 -26.19 -64.32 14.02
C ALA A 516 -26.87 -62.98 13.60
N SER A 517 -28.20 -62.97 13.42
CA SER A 517 -28.93 -61.93 12.68
C SER A 517 -30.42 -61.78 13.04
N LEU A 518 -31.02 -60.64 12.63
CA LEU A 518 -32.45 -60.40 12.32
C LEU A 518 -33.45 -60.05 13.46
N TRP A 519 -34.20 -58.94 13.18
CA TRP A 519 -35.54 -58.53 13.66
C TRP A 519 -35.77 -57.86 15.04
N LEU A 520 -36.90 -57.11 15.06
CA LEU A 520 -37.65 -56.47 16.17
C LEU A 520 -37.17 -55.12 16.77
N LYS A 521 -38.11 -54.15 16.72
CA LYS A 521 -38.30 -53.02 17.67
C LYS A 521 -39.22 -53.52 18.82
N PRO A 522 -39.48 -52.76 19.92
CA PRO A 522 -39.06 -51.39 20.27
C PRO A 522 -38.46 -51.24 21.70
N HIS A 523 -37.98 -50.04 22.06
CA HIS A 523 -38.48 -49.27 23.22
C HIS A 523 -37.77 -47.90 23.40
N THR A 524 -38.44 -46.87 22.86
CA THR A 524 -38.73 -45.58 23.53
C THR A 524 -37.87 -45.12 24.72
N CYS A 525 -37.11 -44.04 24.51
CA CYS A 525 -37.25 -42.84 25.35
C CYS A 525 -37.04 -41.59 24.47
N ASN A 526 -37.90 -40.57 24.60
CA ASN A 526 -37.89 -39.40 23.72
C ASN A 526 -37.26 -38.18 24.42
N VAL A 527 -36.41 -37.45 23.69
CA VAL A 527 -36.34 -35.99 23.81
C VAL A 527 -36.45 -35.41 22.39
N THR A 528 -37.41 -34.51 22.19
CA THR A 528 -37.76 -34.00 20.86
C THR A 528 -37.03 -32.70 20.57
N VAL A 529 -36.27 -32.65 19.47
CA VAL A 529 -35.88 -31.40 18.79
C VAL A 529 -36.30 -31.52 17.33
N GLN A 530 -37.03 -30.52 16.83
CA GLN A 530 -37.74 -30.61 15.56
C GLN A 530 -36.84 -30.35 14.34
N LYS A 531 -37.17 -30.97 13.19
CA LYS A 531 -36.54 -30.67 11.90
C LYS A 531 -37.17 -29.42 11.28
N THR A 532 -36.49 -28.28 11.37
CA THR A 532 -36.96 -26.99 10.79
C THR A 532 -35.88 -26.26 9.98
N VAL A 533 -34.93 -27.00 9.37
CA VAL A 533 -33.78 -26.42 8.62
C VAL A 533 -33.79 -26.74 7.12
N THR A 534 -34.62 -27.70 6.66
CA THR A 534 -34.63 -28.17 5.26
C THR A 534 -35.60 -27.44 4.33
N ALA A 535 -36.29 -26.39 4.79
CA ALA A 535 -37.26 -25.63 3.98
C ALA A 535 -36.67 -24.33 3.39
N GLU A 536 -35.95 -23.55 4.20
CA GLU A 536 -35.48 -22.20 3.82
C GLU A 536 -34.40 -22.23 2.72
N ARG A 537 -33.55 -23.26 2.72
CA ARG A 537 -32.40 -23.36 1.79
C ARG A 537 -32.80 -23.50 0.31
N THR A 538 -34.04 -23.89 0.03
CA THR A 538 -34.60 -23.98 -1.32
C THR A 538 -35.14 -22.63 -1.81
N GLN A 539 -35.48 -21.71 -0.91
CA GLN A 539 -36.17 -20.46 -1.25
C GLN A 539 -35.21 -19.33 -1.69
N GLN A 540 -33.94 -19.38 -1.31
CA GLN A 540 -32.94 -18.39 -1.74
C GLN A 540 -32.38 -18.63 -3.16
N ARG A 541 -32.38 -19.87 -3.66
CA ARG A 541 -31.69 -20.23 -4.92
C ARG A 541 -32.32 -19.62 -6.17
N GLY A 542 -33.61 -19.28 -6.17
CA GLY A 542 -34.29 -18.69 -7.33
C GLY A 542 -34.20 -17.17 -7.46
N ALA A 543 -33.44 -16.48 -6.61
CA ALA A 543 -33.53 -15.02 -6.46
C ALA A 543 -32.32 -14.21 -6.97
N HIS A 544 -31.18 -14.86 -7.28
CA HIS A 544 -29.91 -14.13 -7.50
C HIS A 544 -29.80 -13.42 -8.86
N ASP A 545 -30.37 -13.99 -9.93
CA ASP A 545 -30.37 -13.42 -11.29
C ASP A 545 -31.58 -12.53 -11.61
N ALA A 546 -32.53 -12.41 -10.68
CA ALA A 546 -33.66 -11.50 -10.87
C ALA A 546 -33.17 -10.05 -10.91
N ALA A 547 -33.62 -9.28 -11.91
CA ALA A 547 -33.36 -7.84 -11.95
C ALA A 547 -33.92 -7.18 -10.68
N PRO A 548 -33.11 -6.44 -9.91
CA PRO A 548 -33.51 -5.97 -8.58
C PRO A 548 -34.64 -4.93 -8.71
N ALA A 549 -35.68 -5.05 -7.88
CA ALA A 549 -36.88 -4.23 -8.01
C ALA A 549 -36.57 -2.71 -7.96
N ARG A 550 -37.20 -1.93 -8.85
CA ARG A 550 -36.98 -0.48 -8.95
C ARG A 550 -37.35 0.22 -7.62
N ARG A 551 -36.30 0.61 -6.87
CA ARG A 551 -36.35 1.49 -5.70
C ARG A 551 -37.23 2.74 -5.96
N PRO A 552 -37.86 3.34 -4.92
CA PRO A 552 -38.84 4.43 -5.06
C PRO A 552 -38.19 5.80 -5.33
N PHE A 553 -37.36 5.88 -6.36
CA PHE A 553 -36.90 7.15 -6.94
C PHE A 553 -38.05 7.83 -7.68
N SER A 554 -38.00 9.16 -7.78
CA SER A 554 -38.84 9.91 -8.70
C SER A 554 -38.60 9.47 -10.15
N ARG A 555 -39.51 9.86 -11.06
CA ARG A 555 -39.25 9.82 -12.51
C ARG A 555 -38.92 11.24 -13.00
N VAL A 556 -38.21 11.31 -14.12
CA VAL A 556 -37.95 12.57 -14.82
C VAL A 556 -39.30 13.17 -15.29
N THR A 557 -39.44 14.48 -15.15
CA THR A 557 -40.56 15.28 -15.65
C THR A 557 -40.08 16.31 -16.68
N PRO A 558 -40.98 16.92 -17.48
CA PRO A 558 -40.62 18.03 -18.36
C PRO A 558 -39.92 19.18 -17.65
N ASP A 559 -40.23 19.45 -16.36
CA ASP A 559 -39.57 20.50 -15.59
C ASP A 559 -38.14 20.15 -15.16
N ASP A 560 -37.86 18.86 -14.91
CA ASP A 560 -36.49 18.38 -14.71
C ASP A 560 -35.67 18.54 -16.00
N ILE A 561 -36.24 18.17 -17.16
CA ILE A 561 -35.63 18.35 -18.48
C ILE A 561 -35.40 19.84 -18.76
N ASN A 562 -36.35 20.71 -18.43
CA ASN A 562 -36.22 22.17 -18.54
C ASN A 562 -35.11 22.72 -17.64
N PHE A 563 -34.98 22.22 -16.40
CA PHE A 563 -33.87 22.58 -15.51
C PHE A 563 -32.52 22.18 -16.10
N PHE A 564 -32.36 20.90 -16.47
CA PHE A 564 -31.10 20.42 -17.05
C PHE A 564 -30.78 21.12 -18.38
N THR A 565 -31.77 21.44 -19.22
CA THR A 565 -31.53 22.13 -20.50
C THR A 565 -31.09 23.59 -20.32
N ARG A 566 -31.56 24.28 -19.25
CA ARG A 566 -31.05 25.60 -18.88
C ARG A 566 -29.62 25.54 -18.32
N LEU A 567 -29.30 24.51 -17.53
CA LEU A 567 -27.97 24.28 -16.95
C LEU A 567 -26.94 23.82 -18.00
N LEU A 568 -27.36 22.95 -18.93
CA LEU A 568 -26.54 22.33 -19.96
C LEU A 568 -27.08 22.62 -21.39
N PRO A 569 -27.04 23.87 -21.88
CA PRO A 569 -27.52 24.19 -23.23
C PRO A 569 -26.87 23.32 -24.30
N GLY A 570 -27.71 22.63 -25.09
CA GLY A 570 -27.30 21.69 -26.15
C GLY A 570 -26.60 20.41 -25.67
N ARG A 571 -26.59 20.13 -24.35
CA ARG A 571 -25.82 19.03 -23.74
C ARG A 571 -26.64 18.07 -22.89
N THR A 572 -27.86 18.45 -22.50
CA THR A 572 -28.96 17.51 -22.17
C THR A 572 -29.41 16.81 -23.45
N VAL A 573 -29.53 15.49 -23.42
CA VAL A 573 -29.93 14.65 -24.56
C VAL A 573 -31.07 13.75 -24.13
N THR A 574 -32.18 13.82 -24.87
CA THR A 574 -33.40 13.01 -24.70
C THR A 574 -33.79 12.29 -25.99
N ASP A 575 -32.81 12.14 -26.90
CA ASP A 575 -32.97 11.51 -28.21
C ASP A 575 -32.79 9.98 -28.08
N PRO A 576 -33.83 9.16 -28.33
CA PRO A 576 -33.76 7.71 -28.15
C PRO A 576 -32.63 7.04 -28.93
N ASP A 577 -32.34 7.50 -30.15
CA ASP A 577 -31.33 6.89 -31.02
C ASP A 577 -29.91 7.09 -30.46
N VAL A 578 -29.67 8.21 -29.77
CA VAL A 578 -28.42 8.47 -29.05
C VAL A 578 -28.37 7.68 -27.74
N LEU A 579 -29.48 7.67 -26.99
CA LEU A 579 -29.61 7.01 -25.70
C LEU A 579 -29.45 5.48 -25.75
N GLU A 580 -29.84 4.84 -26.86
CA GLU A 580 -29.66 3.40 -27.08
C GLU A 580 -28.21 2.96 -26.82
N SER A 581 -27.25 3.72 -27.36
CA SER A 581 -25.81 3.43 -27.24
C SER A 581 -25.25 3.61 -25.82
N CYS A 582 -25.88 4.48 -25.01
CA CYS A 582 -25.47 4.75 -23.62
C CYS A 582 -26.18 3.85 -22.60
N ASN A 583 -27.29 3.21 -22.97
CA ASN A 583 -28.04 2.29 -22.12
C ASN A 583 -27.52 0.84 -22.18
N VAL A 584 -26.76 0.44 -23.21
CA VAL A 584 -26.28 -0.94 -23.41
C VAL A 584 -24.82 -1.10 -22.94
N ASP A 585 -24.51 -2.17 -22.18
CA ASP A 585 -23.14 -2.44 -21.71
C ASP A 585 -22.22 -2.96 -22.83
N TRP A 586 -20.89 -2.90 -22.63
CA TRP A 586 -19.89 -3.29 -23.64
C TRP A 586 -20.07 -4.73 -24.16
N LEU A 587 -20.52 -5.64 -23.29
CA LEU A 587 -20.80 -7.04 -23.62
C LEU A 587 -22.17 -7.26 -24.28
N LYS A 588 -23.04 -6.25 -24.38
CA LYS A 588 -24.44 -6.34 -24.87
C LYS A 588 -25.30 -7.34 -24.08
N SER A 589 -25.03 -7.41 -22.78
CA SER A 589 -25.59 -8.33 -21.78
C SER A 589 -26.47 -7.64 -20.75
N THR A 590 -26.41 -6.31 -20.66
CA THR A 590 -27.24 -5.48 -19.79
C THR A 590 -27.68 -4.25 -20.57
N LYS A 591 -28.99 -3.92 -20.48
CA LYS A 591 -29.59 -2.75 -21.12
C LYS A 591 -30.49 -2.02 -20.14
N GLY A 592 -30.23 -0.74 -19.93
CA GLY A 592 -31.10 0.19 -19.20
C GLY A 592 -32.19 0.82 -20.08
N SER A 593 -32.99 1.69 -19.46
CA SER A 593 -34.13 2.39 -20.08
C SER A 593 -34.13 3.88 -19.68
N SER A 594 -32.95 4.52 -19.65
CA SER A 594 -32.82 5.93 -19.32
C SER A 594 -33.22 6.85 -20.47
N GLU A 595 -34.07 7.82 -20.13
CA GLU A 595 -34.65 8.82 -21.03
C GLU A 595 -33.81 10.11 -21.10
N VAL A 596 -32.75 10.24 -20.27
CA VAL A 596 -31.94 11.47 -20.18
C VAL A 596 -30.44 11.15 -20.02
N LEU A 597 -29.65 11.71 -20.93
CA LEU A 597 -28.19 11.77 -20.88
C LEU A 597 -27.73 13.22 -20.67
N LEU A 598 -26.96 13.45 -19.60
CA LEU A 598 -26.37 14.74 -19.25
C LEU A 598 -24.87 14.74 -19.54
N ARG A 599 -24.37 15.80 -20.18
CA ARG A 599 -22.96 15.93 -20.60
C ARG A 599 -22.30 17.20 -20.03
N PRO A 600 -21.98 17.22 -18.72
CA PRO A 600 -21.25 18.32 -18.10
C PRO A 600 -19.82 18.50 -18.66
N LYS A 601 -19.26 19.69 -18.44
CA LYS A 601 -17.91 20.13 -18.82
C LYS A 601 -17.08 20.59 -17.62
N THR A 602 -17.73 20.96 -16.51
CA THR A 602 -17.07 21.46 -15.30
C THR A 602 -17.64 20.80 -14.04
N THR A 603 -16.90 20.91 -12.94
CA THR A 603 -17.25 20.31 -11.65
C THR A 603 -18.46 21.01 -11.01
N GLU A 604 -18.65 22.30 -11.27
CA GLU A 604 -19.82 23.08 -10.83
C GLU A 604 -21.11 22.61 -11.52
N GLU A 605 -21.03 22.23 -12.80
CA GLU A 605 -22.17 21.63 -13.51
C GLU A 605 -22.55 20.29 -12.88
N VAL A 606 -21.58 19.43 -12.54
CA VAL A 606 -21.83 18.16 -11.83
C VAL A 606 -22.41 18.42 -10.43
N SER A 607 -21.89 19.40 -9.69
CA SER A 607 -22.41 19.84 -8.39
C SER A 607 -23.88 20.26 -8.46
N GLN A 608 -24.26 21.05 -9.47
CA GLN A 608 -25.63 21.52 -9.64
C GLN A 608 -26.58 20.40 -10.11
N ILE A 609 -26.12 19.48 -10.96
CA ILE A 609 -26.88 18.28 -11.36
C ILE A 609 -27.17 17.41 -10.14
N LEU A 610 -26.14 17.01 -9.38
CA LEU A 610 -26.32 16.06 -8.27
C LEU A 610 -27.15 16.65 -7.13
N ARG A 611 -26.98 17.94 -6.81
CA ARG A 611 -27.84 18.64 -5.84
C ARG A 611 -29.31 18.56 -6.24
N TYR A 612 -29.63 18.92 -7.49
CA TYR A 612 -31.00 18.86 -8.01
C TYR A 612 -31.56 17.42 -8.02
N CYS A 613 -30.76 16.44 -8.46
CA CYS A 613 -31.13 15.03 -8.40
C CYS A 613 -31.40 14.55 -6.96
N SER A 614 -30.61 14.97 -5.97
CA SER A 614 -30.86 14.66 -4.56
C SER A 614 -32.15 15.32 -4.08
N GLU A 615 -32.35 16.61 -4.30
CA GLU A 615 -33.57 17.34 -3.93
C GLU A 615 -34.84 16.68 -4.52
N ARG A 616 -34.78 16.28 -5.79
CA ARG A 616 -35.87 15.60 -6.50
C ARG A 616 -35.98 14.10 -6.24
N ASN A 617 -35.02 13.48 -5.57
CA ASN A 617 -34.85 12.03 -5.42
C ASN A 617 -34.82 11.27 -6.77
N LEU A 618 -34.07 11.79 -7.74
CA LEU A 618 -33.80 11.19 -9.03
C LEU A 618 -32.49 10.40 -8.97
N ALA A 619 -32.50 9.15 -9.45
CA ALA A 619 -31.29 8.33 -9.53
C ALA A 619 -30.39 8.75 -10.69
N VAL A 620 -29.08 8.54 -10.52
CA VAL A 620 -28.02 8.94 -11.46
C VAL A 620 -27.04 7.79 -11.65
N SER A 621 -26.73 7.45 -12.90
CA SER A 621 -25.69 6.47 -13.27
C SER A 621 -24.49 7.20 -13.89
N PRO A 622 -23.35 7.32 -13.19
CA PRO A 622 -22.15 7.97 -13.72
C PRO A 622 -21.49 7.14 -14.81
N GLN A 623 -21.18 7.75 -15.97
CA GLN A 623 -20.66 7.04 -17.13
C GLN A 623 -19.32 7.63 -17.63
N GLY A 624 -18.33 6.75 -17.75
CA GLY A 624 -17.07 6.97 -18.48
C GLY A 624 -17.23 6.64 -19.97
N GLY A 625 -16.21 6.02 -20.57
CA GLY A 625 -16.26 5.49 -21.94
C GLY A 625 -17.08 4.21 -22.15
N ASN A 626 -17.93 3.84 -21.17
CA ASN A 626 -18.78 2.63 -21.17
C ASN A 626 -18.05 1.30 -21.50
N THR A 627 -16.82 1.12 -21.02
CA THR A 627 -15.98 -0.09 -21.24
C THR A 627 -16.03 -1.12 -20.09
N GLY A 628 -16.93 -0.96 -19.11
CA GLY A 628 -17.02 -1.82 -17.94
C GLY A 628 -17.73 -3.15 -18.23
N LEU A 629 -17.17 -4.27 -17.76
CA LEU A 629 -17.65 -5.62 -18.09
C LEU A 629 -18.73 -6.17 -17.12
N VAL A 630 -18.89 -5.54 -15.95
CA VAL A 630 -19.77 -6.01 -14.85
C VAL A 630 -21.16 -5.34 -14.82
N GLY A 631 -21.55 -4.64 -15.89
CA GLY A 631 -22.81 -3.87 -15.94
C GLY A 631 -22.83 -2.63 -15.03
N GLY A 632 -21.68 -2.22 -14.47
CA GLY A 632 -21.57 -1.07 -13.57
C GLY A 632 -21.87 0.27 -14.25
N SER A 633 -21.56 0.40 -15.55
CA SER A 633 -21.56 1.67 -16.31
C SER A 633 -22.87 2.07 -17.00
N VAL A 634 -23.93 1.26 -16.91
CA VAL A 634 -25.23 1.53 -17.56
C VAL A 634 -26.40 1.49 -16.56
N PRO A 635 -27.50 2.23 -16.77
CA PRO A 635 -28.69 2.16 -15.92
C PRO A 635 -29.29 0.75 -15.83
N VAL A 636 -30.05 0.47 -14.77
CA VAL A 636 -30.87 -0.75 -14.64
C VAL A 636 -32.33 -0.47 -15.06
N PHE A 637 -32.79 0.76 -14.82
CA PHE A 637 -34.10 1.29 -15.20
C PHE A 637 -33.89 2.67 -15.86
N ASP A 638 -34.49 3.72 -15.28
CA ASP A 638 -34.56 5.10 -15.77
C ASP A 638 -33.59 6.05 -15.02
N GLU A 639 -32.48 5.56 -14.46
CA GLU A 639 -31.46 6.43 -13.86
C GLU A 639 -30.86 7.39 -14.90
N ILE A 640 -30.73 8.68 -14.55
CA ILE A 640 -30.16 9.70 -15.44
C ILE A 640 -28.69 9.37 -15.71
N ILE A 641 -28.29 9.27 -16.99
CA ILE A 641 -26.90 8.99 -17.36
C ILE A 641 -26.10 10.29 -17.24
N LEU A 642 -25.13 10.34 -16.32
CA LEU A 642 -24.22 11.49 -16.17
C LEU A 642 -22.88 11.14 -16.82
N SER A 643 -22.69 11.57 -18.06
CA SER A 643 -21.51 11.23 -18.85
C SER A 643 -20.39 12.25 -18.71
N THR A 644 -19.20 11.75 -18.38
CA THR A 644 -17.96 12.54 -18.24
C THR A 644 -17.35 12.97 -19.58
N ALA A 645 -17.89 12.55 -20.73
CA ALA A 645 -17.23 12.64 -22.05
C ALA A 645 -16.84 14.06 -22.53
N LEU A 646 -17.44 15.13 -21.96
CA LEU A 646 -17.06 16.52 -22.26
C LEU A 646 -16.18 17.17 -21.18
N MET A 647 -15.85 16.45 -20.10
CA MET A 647 -14.86 16.81 -19.09
C MET A 647 -13.50 16.21 -19.46
N ASN A 648 -12.96 16.60 -20.62
CA ASN A 648 -11.86 15.89 -21.29
C ASN A 648 -10.56 16.71 -21.44
N ARG A 649 -10.34 17.73 -20.60
CA ARG A 649 -9.14 18.58 -20.64
C ARG A 649 -8.05 18.10 -19.67
N VAL A 650 -6.80 18.11 -20.12
CA VAL A 650 -5.64 18.23 -19.22
C VAL A 650 -5.66 19.62 -18.58
N LEU A 651 -5.44 19.70 -17.27
CA LEU A 651 -5.48 20.95 -16.49
C LEU A 651 -4.07 21.48 -16.24
N THR A 652 -3.16 20.62 -15.77
CA THR A 652 -1.72 20.92 -15.61
C THR A 652 -0.89 19.66 -15.83
N PHE A 653 0.34 19.83 -16.30
CA PHE A 653 1.36 18.76 -16.28
C PHE A 653 2.69 19.36 -15.86
N ASP A 654 3.32 18.81 -14.82
CA ASP A 654 4.67 19.19 -14.41
C ASP A 654 5.68 18.23 -15.05
N SER A 655 6.53 18.77 -15.92
CA SER A 655 7.59 18.02 -16.61
C SER A 655 8.80 17.65 -15.74
N ILE A 656 8.89 18.18 -14.51
CA ILE A 656 9.94 17.82 -13.54
C ILE A 656 9.46 16.64 -12.69
N SER A 657 8.32 16.77 -11.99
CA SER A 657 7.81 15.70 -11.12
C SER A 657 7.06 14.58 -11.85
N GLY A 658 6.62 14.80 -13.10
CA GLY A 658 5.77 13.87 -13.83
C GLY A 658 4.31 13.87 -13.39
N ILE A 659 3.87 14.86 -12.61
CA ILE A 659 2.50 14.91 -12.10
C ILE A 659 1.56 15.48 -13.18
N LEU A 660 0.61 14.65 -13.58
CA LEU A 660 -0.48 14.98 -14.49
C LEU A 660 -1.75 15.30 -13.67
N THR A 661 -2.37 16.45 -13.93
CA THR A 661 -3.71 16.77 -13.44
C THR A 661 -4.64 16.96 -14.63
N CYS A 662 -5.73 16.20 -14.69
CA CYS A 662 -6.66 16.18 -15.82
C CYS A 662 -8.10 15.93 -15.37
N GLN A 663 -9.07 16.33 -16.20
CA GLN A 663 -10.49 16.06 -15.94
C GLN A 663 -10.83 14.57 -16.15
N ALA A 664 -11.83 14.08 -15.42
CA ALA A 664 -12.17 12.66 -15.32
C ALA A 664 -12.56 11.99 -16.66
N GLY A 665 -13.00 12.75 -17.66
CA GLY A 665 -13.38 12.28 -19.00
C GLY A 665 -12.23 12.20 -20.01
N CYS A 666 -10.97 12.43 -19.61
CA CYS A 666 -9.83 12.22 -20.50
C CYS A 666 -9.66 10.72 -20.83
N VAL A 667 -9.68 10.39 -22.12
CA VAL A 667 -9.40 9.02 -22.64
C VAL A 667 -7.95 8.63 -22.34
N LEU A 668 -7.72 7.40 -21.88
CA LEU A 668 -6.40 6.92 -21.46
C LEU A 668 -5.34 7.03 -22.56
N GLU A 669 -5.64 6.58 -23.78
CA GLU A 669 -4.73 6.69 -24.94
C GLU A 669 -4.34 8.14 -25.25
N ASN A 670 -5.29 9.08 -25.19
CA ASN A 670 -5.03 10.50 -25.39
C ASN A 670 -4.12 11.08 -24.28
N LEU A 671 -4.20 10.56 -23.04
CA LEU A 671 -3.29 10.91 -21.97
C LEU A 671 -1.89 10.33 -22.20
N SER A 672 -1.76 9.05 -22.55
CA SER A 672 -0.49 8.40 -22.91
C SER A 672 0.22 9.18 -24.02
N GLN A 673 -0.46 9.43 -25.14
CA GLN A 673 0.07 10.25 -26.24
C GLN A 673 0.40 11.69 -25.81
N TYR A 674 -0.23 12.25 -24.77
CA TYR A 674 0.11 13.59 -24.26
C TYR A 674 1.41 13.57 -23.43
N VAL A 675 1.61 12.56 -22.58
CA VAL A 675 2.79 12.46 -21.70
C VAL A 675 4.01 11.85 -22.38
N GLU A 676 3.82 10.98 -23.38
CA GLU A 676 4.90 10.39 -24.18
C GLU A 676 5.67 11.41 -25.02
N ARG A 677 5.01 12.49 -25.44
CA ARG A 677 5.64 13.67 -26.08
C ARG A 677 6.43 14.55 -25.11
N ARG A 678 6.60 14.11 -23.86
CA ARG A 678 7.29 14.82 -22.76
C ARG A 678 8.23 13.90 -21.97
N ASP A 679 8.54 12.71 -22.51
CA ASP A 679 9.34 11.65 -21.89
C ASP A 679 8.74 11.08 -20.58
N PHE A 680 7.41 10.95 -20.53
CA PHE A 680 6.68 10.23 -19.48
C PHE A 680 5.69 9.23 -20.11
N ILE A 681 5.13 8.33 -19.30
CA ILE A 681 4.08 7.37 -19.70
C ILE A 681 2.96 7.38 -18.66
N MET A 682 1.78 6.85 -19.00
CA MET A 682 0.76 6.56 -17.98
C MET A 682 1.21 5.36 -17.12
N PRO A 683 0.91 5.34 -15.81
CA PRO A 683 1.28 4.21 -14.93
C PRO A 683 0.46 2.94 -15.17
N LEU A 684 -0.60 3.02 -15.98
CA LEU A 684 -1.45 1.89 -16.36
C LEU A 684 -1.62 1.85 -17.87
N ASP A 685 -1.77 0.65 -18.42
CA ASP A 685 -2.19 0.43 -19.80
C ASP A 685 -3.05 -0.85 -19.89
N LEU A 686 -4.09 -0.83 -20.71
CA LEU A 686 -5.10 -1.89 -20.82
C LEU A 686 -5.80 -1.87 -22.19
N GLY A 687 -6.31 -3.01 -22.64
CA GLY A 687 -6.80 -3.18 -24.03
C GLY A 687 -7.94 -2.23 -24.46
N ALA A 688 -8.64 -1.58 -23.51
CA ALA A 688 -9.67 -0.58 -23.79
C ALA A 688 -9.13 0.88 -23.86
N LYS A 689 -7.81 1.09 -23.93
CA LYS A 689 -7.12 2.40 -23.83
C LYS A 689 -7.69 3.52 -24.73
N GLY A 690 -8.12 3.19 -25.95
CA GLY A 690 -8.71 4.14 -26.90
C GLY A 690 -10.12 4.63 -26.56
N SER A 691 -10.79 4.04 -25.56
CA SER A 691 -12.14 4.43 -25.12
C SER A 691 -12.27 4.68 -23.62
N CYS A 692 -11.48 4.02 -22.76
CA CYS A 692 -11.65 4.14 -21.31
C CYS A 692 -11.24 5.55 -20.83
N HIS A 693 -12.05 6.13 -19.93
CA HIS A 693 -11.78 7.45 -19.33
C HIS A 693 -11.00 7.27 -18.02
N ILE A 694 -10.06 8.18 -17.72
CA ILE A 694 -9.23 8.11 -16.51
C ILE A 694 -10.05 8.07 -15.21
N GLY A 695 -11.13 8.84 -15.11
CA GLY A 695 -12.06 8.79 -13.97
C GLY A 695 -12.78 7.45 -13.85
N GLY A 696 -13.08 6.80 -14.98
CA GLY A 696 -13.61 5.44 -15.01
C GLY A 696 -12.60 4.43 -14.47
N ASN A 697 -11.35 4.48 -14.96
CA ASN A 697 -10.26 3.60 -14.52
C ASN A 697 -10.02 3.73 -13.01
N VAL A 698 -10.05 4.95 -12.47
CA VAL A 698 -9.96 5.20 -11.02
C VAL A 698 -11.21 4.69 -10.29
N SER A 699 -12.42 4.94 -10.80
CA SER A 699 -13.66 4.43 -10.19
C SER A 699 -13.70 2.90 -10.13
N THR A 700 -13.11 2.17 -11.06
CA THR A 700 -13.02 0.69 -11.00
C THR A 700 -11.77 0.16 -10.32
N ASN A 701 -10.78 1.02 -10.01
CA ASN A 701 -9.42 0.61 -9.61
C ASN A 701 -8.77 -0.35 -10.63
N ALA A 702 -8.84 0.01 -11.92
CA ALA A 702 -8.29 -0.81 -13.01
C ALA A 702 -6.78 -1.08 -12.83
N GLY A 703 -6.36 -2.31 -13.18
CA GLY A 703 -4.96 -2.71 -13.19
C GLY A 703 -4.33 -2.60 -14.59
N GLY A 704 -4.37 -3.70 -15.34
CA GLY A 704 -3.80 -3.80 -16.68
C GLY A 704 -2.33 -4.23 -16.72
N LEU A 705 -1.79 -4.23 -17.94
CA LEU A 705 -0.59 -4.97 -18.38
C LEU A 705 0.73 -4.63 -17.65
N ARG A 706 0.75 -3.54 -16.87
CA ARG A 706 1.96 -2.98 -16.24
C ARG A 706 1.82 -2.76 -14.73
N LEU A 707 0.77 -3.31 -14.10
CA LEU A 707 0.54 -3.19 -12.65
C LEU A 707 1.71 -3.77 -11.84
N LEU A 708 2.29 -4.90 -12.26
CA LEU A 708 3.52 -5.49 -11.71
C LEU A 708 4.67 -4.49 -11.47
N ARG A 709 4.78 -3.41 -12.27
CA ARG A 709 5.89 -2.46 -12.23
C ARG A 709 5.53 -1.08 -11.67
N TYR A 710 4.33 -0.58 -11.94
CA TYR A 710 3.89 0.75 -11.50
C TYR A 710 2.86 0.73 -10.37
N GLY A 711 2.34 -0.45 -10.03
CA GLY A 711 1.40 -0.67 -8.93
C GLY A 711 -0.03 -0.25 -9.23
N SER A 712 -0.91 -0.48 -8.25
CA SER A 712 -2.31 -0.08 -8.31
C SER A 712 -2.48 1.45 -8.37
N LEU A 713 -3.56 1.90 -9.01
CA LEU A 713 -4.04 3.28 -8.95
C LEU A 713 -4.14 3.86 -7.52
N ARG A 714 -4.32 3.03 -6.49
CA ARG A 714 -4.26 3.45 -5.08
C ARG A 714 -2.94 4.09 -4.66
N GLY A 715 -1.83 3.74 -5.33
CA GLY A 715 -0.49 4.29 -5.05
C GLY A 715 -0.01 5.34 -6.06
N THR A 716 -0.58 5.38 -7.27
CA THR A 716 -0.16 6.30 -8.35
C THR A 716 -1.09 7.50 -8.52
N VAL A 717 -2.38 7.40 -8.13
CA VAL A 717 -3.25 8.57 -7.96
C VAL A 717 -2.79 9.33 -6.72
N LEU A 718 -2.42 10.59 -6.90
CA LEU A 718 -1.99 11.49 -5.83
C LEU A 718 -3.18 12.24 -5.21
N GLY A 719 -4.18 12.57 -6.02
CA GLY A 719 -5.35 13.33 -5.58
C GLY A 719 -6.56 13.21 -6.51
N LEU A 720 -7.75 13.52 -6.00
CA LEU A 720 -9.03 13.47 -6.71
C LEU A 720 -9.91 14.68 -6.36
N GLU A 721 -10.65 15.18 -7.35
CA GLU A 721 -11.78 16.09 -7.15
C GLU A 721 -13.07 15.30 -7.36
N VAL A 722 -13.94 15.24 -6.35
CA VAL A 722 -15.13 14.37 -6.34
C VAL A 722 -16.37 15.14 -5.91
N VAL A 723 -17.49 14.93 -6.60
CA VAL A 723 -18.79 15.50 -6.22
C VAL A 723 -19.65 14.43 -5.56
N LEU A 724 -20.13 14.71 -4.33
CA LEU A 724 -21.00 13.82 -3.56
C LEU A 724 -22.45 13.88 -4.04
N ALA A 725 -23.29 12.96 -3.55
CA ALA A 725 -24.70 12.84 -3.94
C ALA A 725 -25.53 14.13 -3.68
N ASP A 726 -25.18 14.90 -2.65
CA ASP A 726 -25.82 16.20 -2.35
C ASP A 726 -25.25 17.39 -3.14
N GLY A 727 -24.32 17.14 -4.05
CA GLY A 727 -23.65 18.16 -4.84
C GLY A 727 -22.57 18.94 -4.10
N ARG A 728 -22.12 18.54 -2.89
CA ARG A 728 -20.86 19.05 -2.32
C ARG A 728 -19.67 18.60 -3.15
N VAL A 729 -18.75 19.51 -3.43
CA VAL A 729 -17.44 19.19 -4.01
C VAL A 729 -16.47 18.89 -2.87
N VAL A 730 -15.81 17.74 -2.96
CA VAL A 730 -14.68 17.32 -2.13
C VAL A 730 -13.43 17.51 -2.96
N ASP A 731 -12.71 18.58 -2.70
CA ASP A 731 -11.36 18.78 -3.23
C ASP A 731 -10.35 17.99 -2.38
N CYS A 732 -9.76 16.97 -2.99
CA CYS A 732 -8.57 16.28 -2.52
C CYS A 732 -7.56 16.17 -3.67
N LEU A 733 -7.51 17.17 -4.57
CA LEU A 733 -6.74 17.15 -5.84
C LEU A 733 -5.25 17.47 -5.63
N ALA A 734 -4.67 16.88 -4.58
CA ALA A 734 -3.27 17.05 -4.18
C ALA A 734 -2.29 16.74 -5.33
N LYS A 735 -1.21 17.52 -5.38
CA LYS A 735 -0.10 17.38 -6.34
C LYS A 735 1.22 17.09 -5.61
N LEU A 736 1.13 16.36 -4.50
CA LEU A 736 2.24 16.01 -3.62
C LEU A 736 2.50 14.51 -3.67
N ARG A 737 3.78 14.10 -3.64
CA ARG A 737 4.15 12.67 -3.65
C ARG A 737 3.92 11.97 -2.31
N LYS A 738 3.94 12.74 -1.23
CA LYS A 738 3.64 12.37 0.16
C LYS A 738 2.79 13.49 0.76
N ASP A 739 1.67 13.12 1.38
CA ASP A 739 0.83 14.03 2.16
C ASP A 739 0.13 13.19 3.24
N ASN A 740 0.29 13.62 4.49
CA ASN A 740 -0.13 12.87 5.69
C ASN A 740 -1.01 13.74 6.62
N THR A 741 -1.59 14.85 6.15
CA THR A 741 -2.39 15.76 7.01
C THR A 741 -3.81 15.24 7.28
N GLY A 742 -3.93 14.01 7.79
CA GLY A 742 -5.19 13.35 8.13
C GLY A 742 -5.40 12.02 7.41
N TYR A 743 -6.67 11.63 7.21
CA TYR A 743 -7.02 10.39 6.51
C TYR A 743 -6.88 10.54 4.99
N ASP A 744 -6.45 9.47 4.31
CA ASP A 744 -6.36 9.44 2.84
C ASP A 744 -7.73 9.24 2.18
N VAL A 745 -8.61 10.25 2.29
CA VAL A 745 -10.03 10.21 1.87
C VAL A 745 -10.20 9.79 0.41
N LYS A 746 -9.23 10.09 -0.48
CA LYS A 746 -9.31 9.72 -1.91
C LYS A 746 -9.46 8.21 -2.11
N GLN A 747 -8.90 7.38 -1.21
CA GLN A 747 -8.95 5.92 -1.30
C GLN A 747 -10.35 5.34 -1.27
N LEU A 748 -11.32 6.03 -0.65
CA LEU A 748 -12.71 5.61 -0.61
C LEU A 748 -13.35 5.65 -2.01
N PHE A 749 -12.94 6.59 -2.87
CA PHE A 749 -13.50 6.75 -4.21
C PHE A 749 -12.81 5.88 -5.26
N ILE A 750 -11.53 5.55 -5.07
CA ILE A 750 -10.79 4.59 -5.91
C ILE A 750 -11.43 3.21 -5.72
N GLY A 751 -11.97 2.62 -6.79
CA GLY A 751 -12.70 1.34 -6.74
C GLY A 751 -14.14 1.43 -6.19
N SER A 752 -14.73 2.62 -6.10
CA SER A 752 -16.13 2.82 -5.64
C SER A 752 -17.21 2.65 -6.72
N GLU A 753 -16.82 2.50 -7.99
CA GLU A 753 -17.68 2.38 -9.17
C GLU A 753 -18.78 3.47 -9.26
N GLY A 754 -18.45 4.68 -8.81
CA GLY A 754 -19.37 5.83 -8.84
C GLY A 754 -20.48 5.80 -7.78
N THR A 755 -20.45 4.86 -6.83
CA THR A 755 -21.50 4.72 -5.81
C THR A 755 -21.37 5.71 -4.65
N LEU A 756 -20.16 6.23 -4.38
CA LEU A 756 -19.90 7.16 -3.27
C LEU A 756 -19.74 8.63 -3.71
N GLY A 757 -19.58 8.88 -5.01
CA GLY A 757 -19.37 10.19 -5.59
C GLY A 757 -18.97 10.10 -7.07
N VAL A 758 -19.09 11.23 -7.79
CA VAL A 758 -18.66 11.35 -9.18
C VAL A 758 -17.28 12.00 -9.22
N ILE A 759 -16.27 11.25 -9.68
CA ILE A 759 -14.92 11.79 -9.91
C ILE A 759 -14.97 12.77 -11.08
N THR A 760 -14.37 13.94 -10.90
CA THR A 760 -14.44 15.07 -11.85
C THR A 760 -13.08 15.57 -12.32
N ALA A 761 -12.05 15.48 -11.47
CA ALA A 761 -10.64 15.58 -11.86
C ALA A 761 -9.76 14.57 -11.12
N VAL A 762 -8.63 14.24 -11.73
CA VAL A 762 -7.63 13.27 -11.24
C VAL A 762 -6.25 13.90 -11.29
N SER A 763 -5.49 13.75 -10.20
CA SER A 763 -4.06 14.05 -10.10
C SER A 763 -3.31 12.72 -9.98
N ILE A 764 -2.41 12.42 -10.92
CA ILE A 764 -1.77 11.11 -11.07
C ILE A 764 -0.27 11.27 -11.40
N LEU A 765 0.55 10.37 -10.86
CA LEU A 765 1.98 10.31 -11.12
C LEU A 765 2.25 9.51 -12.40
N CYS A 766 2.83 10.15 -13.41
CA CYS A 766 3.31 9.50 -14.62
C CYS A 766 4.78 9.05 -14.43
N PRO A 767 5.13 7.76 -14.63
CA PRO A 767 6.52 7.33 -14.70
C PRO A 767 7.27 7.98 -15.88
N ARG A 768 8.59 8.12 -15.78
CA ARG A 768 9.43 8.52 -16.92
C ARG A 768 9.32 7.46 -18.03
N LYS A 769 9.32 7.90 -19.28
CA LYS A 769 9.32 7.00 -20.45
C LYS A 769 10.64 6.20 -20.44
N PRO A 770 10.59 4.86 -20.54
CA PRO A 770 11.81 4.06 -20.62
C PRO A 770 12.61 4.38 -21.89
N LYS A 771 13.93 4.29 -21.81
CA LYS A 771 14.84 4.47 -22.97
C LYS A 771 15.00 3.20 -23.79
N SER A 772 14.70 2.05 -23.18
CA SER A 772 14.82 0.72 -23.74
C SER A 772 13.59 -0.07 -23.35
N VAL A 773 12.99 -0.76 -24.33
CA VAL A 773 11.85 -1.65 -24.13
C VAL A 773 12.10 -2.91 -24.96
N ASN A 774 12.02 -4.08 -24.33
CA ASN A 774 12.22 -5.36 -24.99
C ASN A 774 11.04 -6.28 -24.64
N VAL A 775 10.49 -6.98 -25.63
CA VAL A 775 9.48 -8.03 -25.42
C VAL A 775 10.05 -9.39 -25.80
N ALA A 776 9.93 -10.37 -24.92
CA ALA A 776 10.21 -11.78 -25.20
C ALA A 776 8.90 -12.58 -25.19
N PHE A 777 8.73 -13.46 -26.17
CA PHE A 777 7.58 -14.36 -26.31
C PHE A 777 8.08 -15.80 -26.29
N LEU A 778 7.72 -16.57 -25.26
CA LEU A 778 8.38 -17.83 -24.88
C LEU A 778 7.38 -18.98 -24.69
N GLY A 779 7.74 -20.19 -25.10
CA GLY A 779 6.90 -21.40 -24.99
C GLY A 779 7.34 -22.34 -23.85
N CYS A 780 6.39 -22.79 -23.02
CA CYS A 780 6.64 -23.67 -21.87
C CYS A 780 5.79 -24.96 -21.91
N SER A 781 6.42 -26.09 -21.55
CA SER A 781 5.77 -27.42 -21.62
C SER A 781 4.78 -27.71 -20.48
N SER A 782 4.73 -26.88 -19.44
CA SER A 782 3.79 -27.01 -18.32
C SER A 782 3.68 -25.70 -17.53
N PHE A 783 2.57 -25.53 -16.79
CA PHE A 783 2.37 -24.34 -15.95
C PHE A 783 3.40 -24.24 -14.81
N GLN A 784 3.86 -25.38 -14.28
CA GLN A 784 4.91 -25.42 -13.26
C GLN A 784 6.23 -24.80 -13.77
N LYS A 785 6.66 -25.14 -15.00
CA LYS A 785 7.84 -24.54 -15.63
C LYS A 785 7.67 -23.03 -15.89
N LEU A 786 6.45 -22.58 -16.15
CA LEU A 786 6.13 -21.17 -16.31
C LEU A 786 6.29 -20.40 -14.99
N LEU A 787 5.89 -20.98 -13.86
CA LEU A 787 6.13 -20.39 -12.52
C LEU A 787 7.62 -20.39 -12.16
N GLU A 788 8.36 -21.44 -12.48
CA GLU A 788 9.83 -21.48 -12.31
C GLU A 788 10.53 -20.44 -13.21
N THR A 789 10.05 -20.26 -14.45
CA THR A 789 10.51 -19.20 -15.37
C THR A 789 10.20 -17.81 -14.82
N PHE A 790 9.04 -17.60 -14.20
CA PHE A 790 8.67 -16.35 -13.51
C PHE A 790 9.58 -16.06 -12.31
N GLN A 791 9.89 -17.08 -11.49
CA GLN A 791 10.80 -16.95 -10.36
C GLN A 791 12.21 -16.53 -10.81
N ILE A 792 12.76 -17.19 -11.85
CA ILE A 792 14.06 -16.85 -12.43
C ILE A 792 14.03 -15.45 -13.08
N CYS A 793 12.94 -15.10 -13.79
CA CYS A 793 12.75 -13.79 -14.40
C CYS A 793 12.82 -12.66 -13.37
N ARG A 794 12.10 -12.79 -12.25
CA ARG A 794 12.16 -11.84 -11.13
C ARG A 794 13.56 -11.73 -10.51
N GLY A 795 14.30 -12.83 -10.44
CA GLY A 795 15.66 -12.85 -9.89
C GLY A 795 16.73 -12.26 -10.82
N MET A 796 16.60 -12.40 -12.14
CA MET A 796 17.63 -12.02 -13.11
C MET A 796 17.36 -10.67 -13.80
N LEU A 797 16.10 -10.38 -14.17
CA LEU A 797 15.75 -9.10 -14.77
C LEU A 797 15.55 -8.03 -13.68
N GLY A 798 14.89 -8.40 -12.57
CA GLY A 798 14.73 -7.54 -11.41
C GLY A 798 13.97 -6.25 -11.74
N GLU A 799 14.60 -5.11 -11.52
CA GLU A 799 13.99 -3.77 -11.62
C GLU A 799 13.58 -3.34 -13.04
N ILE A 800 14.07 -4.02 -14.10
CA ILE A 800 13.69 -3.70 -15.48
C ILE A 800 12.40 -4.39 -15.93
N LEU A 801 11.93 -5.43 -15.24
CA LEU A 801 10.68 -6.14 -15.59
C LEU A 801 9.49 -5.16 -15.58
N SER A 802 8.66 -5.16 -16.63
CA SER A 802 7.47 -4.31 -16.72
C SER A 802 6.16 -5.05 -16.92
N ALA A 803 6.20 -6.25 -17.54
CA ALA A 803 5.04 -7.15 -17.61
C ALA A 803 5.50 -8.62 -17.59
N PHE A 804 4.65 -9.50 -17.04
CA PHE A 804 4.77 -10.95 -17.18
C PHE A 804 3.37 -11.56 -17.31
N GLU A 805 2.98 -11.78 -18.56
CA GLU A 805 1.68 -12.31 -18.97
C GLU A 805 1.79 -13.77 -19.39
N PHE A 806 0.70 -14.52 -19.28
CA PHE A 806 0.59 -15.84 -19.89
C PHE A 806 -0.68 -16.01 -20.71
N LEU A 807 -0.67 -16.99 -21.61
CA LEU A 807 -1.83 -17.54 -22.30
C LEU A 807 -1.63 -19.04 -22.56
N ASP A 808 -2.72 -19.82 -22.64
CA ASP A 808 -2.67 -21.25 -22.97
C ASP A 808 -2.78 -21.54 -24.48
N ALA A 809 -2.53 -22.79 -24.87
CA ALA A 809 -2.67 -23.26 -26.25
C ALA A 809 -4.05 -22.98 -26.87
N SER A 810 -5.13 -23.04 -26.07
CA SER A 810 -6.48 -22.73 -26.53
C SER A 810 -6.64 -21.24 -26.85
N CYS A 811 -6.04 -20.34 -26.06
CA CYS A 811 -5.98 -18.91 -26.37
C CYS A 811 -5.23 -18.63 -27.68
N MET A 812 -4.08 -19.28 -27.91
CA MET A 812 -3.31 -19.14 -29.15
C MET A 812 -4.13 -19.58 -30.36
N SER A 813 -4.67 -20.81 -30.32
CA SER A 813 -5.48 -21.36 -31.41
C SER A 813 -6.69 -20.47 -31.76
N LEU A 814 -7.28 -19.79 -30.76
CA LEU A 814 -8.38 -18.85 -30.99
C LEU A 814 -7.93 -17.56 -31.68
N VAL A 815 -6.79 -16.95 -31.32
CA VAL A 815 -6.31 -15.73 -31.99
C VAL A 815 -5.79 -16.01 -33.41
N GLU A 816 -5.16 -17.17 -33.63
CA GLU A 816 -4.79 -17.62 -34.97
C GLU A 816 -6.03 -17.80 -35.86
N LYS A 817 -7.00 -18.58 -35.37
CA LYS A 817 -8.22 -18.95 -36.12
C LYS A 817 -9.13 -17.77 -36.44
N HIS A 818 -9.37 -16.88 -35.48
CA HIS A 818 -10.38 -15.82 -35.60
C HIS A 818 -9.81 -14.47 -36.03
N LEU A 819 -8.52 -14.20 -35.77
CA LEU A 819 -7.89 -12.91 -36.03
C LEU A 819 -6.72 -12.97 -37.02
N GLY A 820 -6.30 -14.17 -37.45
CA GLY A 820 -5.17 -14.36 -38.37
C GLY A 820 -3.80 -14.06 -37.77
N LEU A 821 -3.70 -14.00 -36.44
CA LEU A 821 -2.46 -13.68 -35.72
C LEU A 821 -1.64 -14.96 -35.48
N ALA A 822 -0.82 -15.35 -36.45
CA ALA A 822 0.01 -16.55 -36.41
C ALA A 822 0.94 -16.61 -35.17
N ASN A 823 1.10 -17.81 -34.59
CA ASN A 823 2.07 -18.09 -33.54
C ASN A 823 3.51 -17.82 -34.04
N PRO A 824 4.32 -16.99 -33.35
CA PRO A 824 5.66 -16.63 -33.79
C PRO A 824 6.74 -17.66 -33.43
N ILE A 825 6.39 -18.73 -32.71
CA ILE A 825 7.28 -19.81 -32.25
C ILE A 825 6.61 -21.20 -32.41
N ALA A 826 7.30 -22.28 -32.05
CA ALA A 826 6.72 -23.62 -32.04
C ALA A 826 5.51 -23.77 -31.09
N GLU A 827 4.60 -24.69 -31.43
CA GLU A 827 3.41 -24.96 -30.61
C GLU A 827 3.80 -25.44 -29.19
N SER A 828 3.27 -24.75 -28.18
CA SER A 828 3.53 -25.01 -26.76
C SER A 828 2.20 -25.03 -25.97
N PRO A 829 2.06 -25.88 -24.92
CA PRO A 829 0.89 -25.89 -24.06
C PRO A 829 0.61 -24.55 -23.36
N PHE A 830 1.67 -23.79 -23.07
CA PHE A 830 1.63 -22.46 -22.45
C PHE A 830 2.60 -21.52 -23.16
N TYR A 831 2.21 -20.25 -23.25
CA TYR A 831 3.04 -19.16 -23.75
C TYR A 831 3.15 -18.04 -22.72
N ILE A 832 4.30 -17.36 -22.70
CA ILE A 832 4.63 -16.25 -21.81
C ILE A 832 4.94 -15.02 -22.67
N VAL A 833 4.44 -13.85 -22.27
CA VAL A 833 4.90 -12.55 -22.79
C VAL A 833 5.57 -11.79 -21.66
N ILE A 834 6.87 -11.54 -21.80
CA ILE A 834 7.67 -10.76 -20.85
C ILE A 834 7.99 -9.42 -21.50
N GLU A 835 7.65 -8.31 -20.84
CA GLU A 835 8.13 -6.99 -21.20
C GLU A 835 9.18 -6.52 -20.20
N THR A 836 10.27 -5.93 -20.69
CA THR A 836 11.20 -5.14 -19.89
C THR A 836 11.15 -3.68 -20.33
N ALA A 837 11.30 -2.77 -19.38
CA ALA A 837 11.35 -1.33 -19.57
C ALA A 837 12.44 -0.75 -18.67
N GLY A 838 13.52 -0.24 -19.27
CA GLY A 838 14.72 0.19 -18.56
C GLY A 838 15.32 1.50 -19.08
N SER A 839 16.51 1.82 -18.56
CA SER A 839 17.20 3.10 -18.77
C SER A 839 18.45 3.00 -19.65
N SER A 840 18.90 1.79 -19.98
CA SER A 840 20.14 1.54 -20.73
C SER A 840 20.01 0.24 -21.53
N ALA A 841 19.83 0.36 -22.85
CA ALA A 841 19.61 -0.80 -23.73
C ALA A 841 20.68 -1.90 -23.56
N PRO A 842 22.00 -1.62 -23.52
CA PRO A 842 23.00 -2.68 -23.37
C PRO A 842 22.89 -3.48 -22.06
N HIS A 843 22.49 -2.84 -20.95
CA HIS A 843 22.30 -3.53 -19.66
C HIS A 843 21.00 -4.34 -19.64
N ASP A 844 19.93 -3.78 -20.23
CA ASP A 844 18.64 -4.46 -20.34
C ASP A 844 18.74 -5.70 -21.27
N GLU A 845 19.47 -5.57 -22.39
CA GLU A 845 19.80 -6.64 -23.33
C GLU A 845 20.71 -7.71 -22.69
N GLU A 846 21.76 -7.32 -21.95
CA GLU A 846 22.65 -8.27 -21.25
C GLU A 846 21.87 -9.10 -20.21
N LYS A 847 21.02 -8.43 -19.41
CA LYS A 847 20.12 -9.10 -18.46
C LYS A 847 19.17 -10.07 -19.16
N LEU A 848 18.53 -9.62 -20.24
CA LEU A 848 17.59 -10.44 -21.01
C LEU A 848 18.29 -11.64 -21.65
N HIS A 849 19.47 -11.46 -22.24
CA HIS A 849 20.26 -12.54 -22.84
C HIS A 849 20.65 -13.61 -21.81
N LYS A 850 21.21 -13.20 -20.66
CA LYS A 850 21.57 -14.11 -19.56
C LYS A 850 20.36 -14.85 -18.98
N PHE A 851 19.22 -14.18 -18.87
CA PHE A 851 17.96 -14.81 -18.48
C PHE A 851 17.52 -15.88 -19.47
N LEU A 852 17.52 -15.56 -20.78
CA LEU A 852 17.12 -16.49 -21.84
C LEU A 852 18.06 -17.69 -21.93
N GLU A 853 19.38 -17.46 -21.92
CA GLU A 853 20.39 -18.52 -21.82
C GLU A 853 20.11 -19.45 -20.65
N LYS A 854 19.85 -18.89 -19.46
CA LYS A 854 19.56 -19.66 -18.24
C LYS A 854 18.31 -20.53 -18.39
N VAL A 855 17.18 -19.98 -18.82
CA VAL A 855 15.91 -20.73 -18.87
C VAL A 855 15.88 -21.78 -19.97
N MET A 856 16.51 -21.49 -21.12
CA MET A 856 16.70 -22.46 -22.22
C MET A 856 17.63 -23.60 -21.81
N ALA A 857 18.79 -23.29 -21.19
CA ALA A 857 19.73 -24.31 -20.70
C ALA A 857 19.11 -25.23 -19.63
N SER A 858 18.18 -24.71 -18.81
CA SER A 858 17.39 -25.51 -17.87
C SER A 858 16.18 -26.26 -18.47
N SER A 859 15.93 -26.16 -19.78
CA SER A 859 14.77 -26.75 -20.46
C SER A 859 13.40 -26.33 -19.87
N LEU A 860 13.32 -25.14 -19.27
CA LEU A 860 12.06 -24.57 -18.76
C LEU A 860 11.23 -23.96 -19.89
N VAL A 861 11.92 -23.23 -20.76
CA VAL A 861 11.43 -22.75 -22.05
C VAL A 861 11.88 -23.74 -23.14
N GLN A 862 11.03 -23.96 -24.14
CA GLN A 862 11.30 -24.87 -25.27
C GLN A 862 11.72 -24.13 -26.54
N ASP A 863 11.08 -22.98 -26.80
CA ASP A 863 11.31 -22.11 -27.94
C ASP A 863 10.95 -20.67 -27.54
N GLY A 864 11.48 -19.67 -28.22
CA GLY A 864 11.32 -18.28 -27.84
C GLY A 864 11.85 -17.26 -28.85
N THR A 865 11.17 -16.12 -28.94
CA THR A 865 11.55 -15.00 -29.80
C THR A 865 11.60 -13.69 -29.03
N VAL A 866 12.36 -12.71 -29.53
CA VAL A 866 12.61 -11.42 -28.88
C VAL A 866 12.41 -10.26 -29.86
N ALA A 867 11.80 -9.18 -29.40
CA ALA A 867 11.56 -7.96 -30.15
C ALA A 867 12.01 -6.71 -29.36
N THR A 868 12.84 -5.91 -29.99
CA THR A 868 13.22 -4.54 -29.58
C THR A 868 12.59 -3.48 -30.48
N GLU A 869 12.34 -3.82 -31.74
CA GLU A 869 11.64 -3.01 -32.74
C GLU A 869 10.16 -2.79 -32.37
N GLU A 870 9.70 -1.54 -32.37
CA GLU A 870 8.34 -1.15 -31.96
C GLU A 870 7.24 -1.89 -32.74
N THR A 871 7.46 -2.15 -34.02
CA THR A 871 6.52 -2.89 -34.89
C THR A 871 6.39 -4.36 -34.49
N LYS A 872 7.51 -5.01 -34.12
CA LYS A 872 7.54 -6.39 -33.63
C LYS A 872 7.00 -6.50 -32.21
N ILE A 873 7.33 -5.53 -31.34
CA ILE A 873 6.78 -5.41 -29.99
C ILE A 873 5.25 -5.34 -30.03
N LYS A 874 4.69 -4.49 -30.91
CA LYS A 874 3.24 -4.39 -31.13
C LYS A 874 2.63 -5.68 -31.68
N ALA A 875 3.31 -6.39 -32.57
CA ALA A 875 2.84 -7.69 -33.07
C ALA A 875 2.75 -8.76 -31.97
N LEU A 876 3.79 -8.88 -31.12
CA LEU A 876 3.78 -9.80 -29.99
C LEU A 876 2.73 -9.43 -28.93
N TRP A 877 2.63 -8.14 -28.58
CA TRP A 877 1.60 -7.65 -27.65
C TRP A 877 0.17 -7.89 -28.18
N SER A 878 -0.06 -7.73 -29.50
CA SER A 878 -1.35 -7.96 -30.13
C SER A 878 -1.89 -9.39 -29.94
N ILE A 879 -1.02 -10.40 -29.77
CA ILE A 879 -1.43 -11.78 -29.48
C ILE A 879 -2.11 -11.85 -28.10
N ARG A 880 -1.52 -11.20 -27.09
CA ARG A 880 -2.02 -11.17 -25.70
C ARG A 880 -3.17 -10.18 -25.48
N GLU A 881 -3.15 -9.02 -26.11
CA GLU A 881 -4.22 -8.01 -25.94
C GLU A 881 -5.55 -8.46 -26.58
N ARG A 882 -5.51 -9.12 -27.75
CA ARG A 882 -6.72 -9.44 -28.53
C ARG A 882 -7.37 -10.79 -28.21
N ILE A 883 -6.93 -11.51 -27.17
CA ILE A 883 -7.58 -12.77 -26.74
C ILE A 883 -9.08 -12.58 -26.45
N THR A 884 -9.47 -11.46 -25.81
CA THR A 884 -10.89 -11.17 -25.54
C THR A 884 -11.71 -10.85 -26.81
N GLU A 885 -11.06 -10.38 -27.88
CA GLU A 885 -11.69 -10.22 -29.20
C GLU A 885 -11.91 -11.58 -29.86
N ALA A 886 -10.88 -12.43 -29.92
CA ALA A 886 -10.99 -13.79 -30.47
C ALA A 886 -12.04 -14.65 -29.76
N LEU A 887 -12.14 -14.55 -28.42
CA LEU A 887 -13.19 -15.22 -27.64
C LEU A 887 -14.61 -14.78 -28.04
N ARG A 888 -14.80 -13.48 -28.34
CA ARG A 888 -16.09 -12.94 -28.83
C ARG A 888 -16.46 -13.47 -30.21
N HIS A 889 -15.46 -13.72 -31.07
CA HIS A 889 -15.67 -14.36 -32.37
C HIS A 889 -15.91 -15.87 -32.28
N ASP A 890 -15.48 -16.50 -31.18
CA ASP A 890 -15.75 -17.93 -30.95
C ASP A 890 -17.18 -18.22 -30.49
N GLY A 891 -17.87 -17.27 -29.84
CA GLY A 891 -19.28 -17.39 -29.49
C GLY A 891 -19.69 -16.54 -28.29
N TYR A 892 -20.75 -16.97 -27.60
CA TYR A 892 -21.09 -16.41 -26.29
C TYR A 892 -19.97 -16.75 -25.31
N THR A 893 -19.55 -15.78 -24.49
CA THR A 893 -18.42 -15.95 -23.55
C THR A 893 -18.84 -15.64 -22.12
N TYR A 894 -18.73 -16.62 -21.24
CA TYR A 894 -18.79 -16.44 -19.79
C TYR A 894 -17.41 -15.96 -19.32
N LYS A 895 -17.36 -14.84 -18.59
CA LYS A 895 -16.11 -14.12 -18.28
C LYS A 895 -15.90 -13.98 -16.77
N TYR A 896 -14.83 -14.59 -16.28
CA TYR A 896 -14.37 -14.46 -14.91
C TYR A 896 -12.97 -13.87 -14.87
N ASP A 897 -12.70 -13.14 -13.80
CA ASP A 897 -11.52 -12.32 -13.55
C ASP A 897 -11.27 -12.51 -12.05
N ILE A 898 -10.20 -13.22 -11.70
CA ILE A 898 -10.08 -13.91 -10.42
C ILE A 898 -8.63 -13.79 -9.89
N SER A 899 -8.47 -13.25 -8.68
CA SER A 899 -7.18 -13.29 -7.98
C SER A 899 -7.03 -14.61 -7.23
N LEU A 900 -5.94 -15.35 -7.48
CA LEU A 900 -5.65 -16.65 -6.87
C LEU A 900 -4.20 -16.74 -6.39
N PRO A 901 -3.87 -17.65 -5.45
CA PRO A 901 -2.49 -18.05 -5.20
C PRO A 901 -1.81 -18.54 -6.49
N LEU A 902 -0.57 -18.09 -6.74
CA LEU A 902 0.11 -18.27 -8.03
C LEU A 902 0.34 -19.75 -8.36
N GLU A 903 0.67 -20.56 -7.36
CA GLU A 903 0.85 -21.99 -7.45
C GLU A 903 -0.47 -22.77 -7.66
N LYS A 904 -1.62 -22.09 -7.67
CA LYS A 904 -2.97 -22.65 -7.89
C LYS A 904 -3.72 -21.99 -9.06
N ILE A 905 -3.17 -20.93 -9.66
CA ILE A 905 -3.92 -20.05 -10.60
C ILE A 905 -4.46 -20.79 -11.84
N TYR A 906 -3.76 -21.79 -12.36
CA TYR A 906 -4.23 -22.57 -13.53
C TYR A 906 -4.96 -23.87 -13.18
N ASP A 907 -4.97 -24.29 -11.91
CA ASP A 907 -5.71 -25.48 -11.46
C ASP A 907 -7.21 -25.32 -11.78
N LEU A 908 -7.76 -24.11 -11.60
CA LEU A 908 -9.17 -23.80 -11.91
C LEU A 908 -9.51 -24.04 -13.38
N VAL A 909 -8.60 -23.71 -14.31
CA VAL A 909 -8.82 -23.92 -15.75
C VAL A 909 -8.87 -25.42 -16.07
N THR A 910 -8.07 -26.21 -15.35
CA THR A 910 -8.01 -27.68 -15.49
C THR A 910 -9.25 -28.33 -14.87
N ASP A 911 -9.62 -27.95 -13.65
CA ASP A 911 -10.83 -28.42 -12.96
C ASP A 911 -12.10 -28.07 -13.75
N MET A 912 -12.21 -26.86 -14.30
CA MET A 912 -13.35 -26.43 -15.13
C MET A 912 -13.46 -27.21 -16.45
N ARG A 913 -12.34 -27.60 -17.07
CA ARG A 913 -12.35 -28.47 -18.26
C ARG A 913 -12.91 -29.86 -17.94
N VAL A 914 -12.54 -30.43 -16.79
CA VAL A 914 -13.05 -31.73 -16.33
C VAL A 914 -14.53 -31.64 -15.92
N HIS A 915 -14.91 -30.60 -15.18
CA HIS A 915 -16.25 -30.38 -14.65
C HIS A 915 -17.30 -30.11 -15.73
N LEU A 916 -16.99 -29.26 -16.73
CA LEU A 916 -17.92 -28.96 -17.81
C LEU A 916 -17.91 -30.02 -18.92
N GLY A 917 -16.77 -30.68 -19.18
CA GLY A 917 -16.62 -31.65 -20.25
C GLY A 917 -17.01 -31.07 -21.62
N SER A 918 -17.89 -31.76 -22.34
CA SER A 918 -18.38 -31.34 -23.66
C SER A 918 -19.52 -30.31 -23.65
N GLN A 919 -19.90 -29.77 -22.49
CA GLN A 919 -20.92 -28.69 -22.41
C GLN A 919 -20.33 -27.34 -22.85
N ALA A 920 -19.05 -27.10 -22.55
CA ALA A 920 -18.31 -25.95 -23.04
C ALA A 920 -17.76 -26.23 -24.45
N LYS A 921 -17.71 -25.20 -25.29
CA LYS A 921 -17.01 -25.24 -26.58
C LYS A 921 -15.50 -25.06 -26.39
N ASN A 922 -15.10 -24.10 -25.55
CA ASN A 922 -13.75 -23.92 -25.06
C ASN A 922 -13.80 -23.49 -23.59
N VAL A 923 -12.77 -23.87 -22.82
CA VAL A 923 -12.46 -23.32 -21.49
C VAL A 923 -10.99 -22.92 -21.56
N VAL A 924 -10.66 -21.65 -21.29
CA VAL A 924 -9.32 -21.10 -21.48
C VAL A 924 -8.87 -20.24 -20.30
N GLY A 925 -7.55 -20.18 -20.09
CA GLY A 925 -6.90 -19.34 -19.09
C GLY A 925 -5.73 -18.54 -19.66
N TYR A 926 -5.71 -17.26 -19.33
CA TYR A 926 -4.64 -16.30 -19.62
C TYR A 926 -4.66 -15.21 -18.54
N GLY A 927 -3.60 -14.39 -18.44
CA GLY A 927 -3.59 -13.25 -17.53
C GLY A 927 -2.24 -12.91 -16.93
N HIS A 928 -2.29 -12.29 -15.76
CA HIS A 928 -1.23 -11.50 -15.15
C HIS A 928 -0.53 -12.33 -14.07
N VAL A 929 0.57 -13.01 -14.43
CA VAL A 929 1.33 -13.85 -13.49
C VAL A 929 2.05 -13.00 -12.44
N GLY A 930 2.39 -11.75 -12.79
CA GLY A 930 2.94 -10.77 -11.86
C GLY A 930 2.13 -10.61 -10.58
N ASP A 931 0.81 -10.56 -10.75
CA ASP A 931 -0.15 -10.01 -9.77
C ASP A 931 -1.24 -11.01 -9.36
N GLY A 932 -1.14 -12.25 -9.84
CA GLY A 932 -2.03 -13.37 -9.46
C GLY A 932 -3.43 -13.35 -10.10
N ASN A 933 -3.63 -12.61 -11.20
CA ASN A 933 -4.96 -12.49 -11.85
C ASN A 933 -5.15 -13.44 -13.05
N LEU A 934 -6.20 -14.27 -12.98
CA LEU A 934 -6.67 -15.17 -14.02
C LEU A 934 -7.91 -14.62 -14.75
N HIS A 935 -7.82 -14.48 -16.07
CA HIS A 935 -8.96 -14.28 -16.95
C HIS A 935 -9.51 -15.64 -17.42
N LEU A 936 -10.26 -16.34 -16.55
CA LEU A 936 -10.96 -17.57 -16.90
C LEU A 936 -12.13 -17.25 -17.84
N ASN A 937 -12.10 -17.81 -19.04
CA ASN A 937 -13.14 -17.61 -20.05
C ASN A 937 -13.68 -18.97 -20.54
N ILE A 938 -15.00 -19.11 -20.60
CA ILE A 938 -15.69 -20.27 -21.17
C ILE A 938 -16.50 -19.80 -22.38
N THR A 939 -16.42 -20.50 -23.51
CA THR A 939 -17.23 -20.20 -24.71
C THR A 939 -18.29 -21.26 -24.98
N SER A 940 -19.39 -20.82 -25.58
CA SER A 940 -20.48 -21.65 -26.09
C SER A 940 -21.04 -21.05 -27.40
N PRO A 941 -21.74 -21.83 -28.25
CA PRO A 941 -22.31 -21.29 -29.50
C PRO A 941 -23.34 -20.17 -29.28
N ALA A 942 -24.09 -20.25 -28.17
CA ALA A 942 -25.05 -19.25 -27.70
C ALA A 942 -25.10 -19.27 -26.17
N GLY A 943 -25.73 -18.26 -25.56
CA GLY A 943 -25.92 -18.24 -24.10
C GLY A 943 -26.86 -19.37 -23.67
N ASP A 944 -26.35 -20.24 -22.79
CA ASP A 944 -27.06 -21.36 -22.20
C ASP A 944 -27.16 -21.20 -20.67
N ALA A 945 -28.35 -21.41 -20.13
CA ALA A 945 -28.63 -21.32 -18.70
C ALA A 945 -28.19 -22.56 -17.93
N ALA A 946 -28.21 -23.75 -18.54
CA ALA A 946 -27.72 -24.97 -17.89
C ALA A 946 -26.20 -24.94 -17.74
N LEU A 947 -25.49 -24.45 -18.77
CA LEU A 947 -24.05 -24.16 -18.68
C LEU A 947 -23.74 -23.07 -17.65
N LEU A 948 -24.60 -22.05 -17.49
CA LEU A 948 -24.43 -21.04 -16.44
C LEU A 948 -24.56 -21.65 -15.03
N GLU A 949 -25.60 -22.46 -14.78
CA GLU A 949 -25.79 -23.17 -13.50
C GLU A 949 -24.68 -24.19 -13.20
N ALA A 950 -24.03 -24.73 -14.25
CA ALA A 950 -22.85 -25.57 -14.09
C ALA A 950 -21.59 -24.77 -13.70
N ILE A 951 -21.47 -23.50 -14.13
CA ILE A 951 -20.32 -22.63 -13.81
C ILE A 951 -20.51 -21.89 -12.48
N GLU A 952 -21.69 -21.37 -12.20
CA GLU A 952 -22.02 -20.55 -11.02
C GLU A 952 -23.02 -21.32 -10.13
N PRO A 953 -22.72 -21.56 -8.84
CA PRO A 953 -21.68 -20.91 -8.03
C PRO A 953 -20.31 -21.60 -8.03
N TYR A 954 -20.11 -22.71 -8.75
CA TYR A 954 -18.89 -23.55 -8.66
C TYR A 954 -17.59 -22.74 -8.74
N VAL A 955 -17.46 -21.83 -9.70
CA VAL A 955 -16.27 -20.98 -9.88
C VAL A 955 -15.99 -20.08 -8.67
N TYR A 956 -17.03 -19.56 -8.00
CA TYR A 956 -16.89 -18.72 -6.80
C TYR A 956 -16.65 -19.55 -5.53
N GLU A 957 -17.28 -20.73 -5.41
CA GLU A 957 -17.01 -21.70 -4.35
C GLU A 957 -15.54 -22.16 -4.40
N TRP A 958 -15.07 -22.54 -5.60
CA TRP A 958 -13.67 -22.90 -5.85
C TRP A 958 -12.72 -21.77 -5.45
N THR A 959 -13.00 -20.54 -5.90
CA THR A 959 -12.21 -19.33 -5.55
C THR A 959 -12.16 -19.11 -4.04
N ARG A 960 -13.29 -19.21 -3.34
CA ARG A 960 -13.41 -19.04 -1.89
C ARG A 960 -12.59 -20.07 -1.11
N THR A 961 -12.58 -21.35 -1.53
CA THR A 961 -11.81 -22.40 -0.84
C THR A 961 -10.29 -22.12 -0.82
N ARG A 962 -9.81 -21.31 -1.77
CA ARG A 962 -8.41 -20.90 -1.91
C ARG A 962 -8.19 -19.42 -1.54
N GLN A 963 -9.14 -18.83 -0.81
CA GLN A 963 -9.12 -17.45 -0.28
C GLN A 963 -8.96 -16.36 -1.35
N GLY A 964 -9.34 -16.64 -2.60
CA GLY A 964 -9.18 -15.74 -3.74
C GLY A 964 -10.23 -14.62 -3.84
N SER A 965 -10.00 -13.71 -4.79
CA SER A 965 -10.95 -12.65 -5.15
C SER A 965 -11.77 -13.03 -6.37
N ILE A 966 -13.11 -13.04 -6.28
CA ILE A 966 -14.00 -13.29 -7.44
C ILE A 966 -14.05 -12.14 -8.46
N SER A 967 -13.36 -11.04 -8.20
CA SER A 967 -13.08 -9.95 -9.13
C SER A 967 -11.72 -9.36 -8.76
N ALA A 968 -10.77 -9.38 -9.68
CA ALA A 968 -9.43 -8.83 -9.46
C ALA A 968 -9.38 -7.35 -9.88
N GLU A 969 -9.91 -7.06 -11.07
CA GLU A 969 -9.79 -5.75 -11.73
C GLU A 969 -11.12 -5.21 -12.27
N HIS A 970 -12.06 -6.07 -12.64
CA HIS A 970 -13.28 -5.63 -13.34
C HIS A 970 -14.36 -5.01 -12.44
N GLY A 971 -14.16 -4.94 -11.12
CA GLY A 971 -15.15 -4.45 -10.16
C GLY A 971 -16.29 -5.45 -9.90
N LEU A 972 -17.36 -5.02 -9.24
CA LEU A 972 -18.54 -5.84 -8.95
C LEU A 972 -19.76 -5.46 -9.80
N GLY A 973 -19.94 -4.16 -10.07
CA GLY A 973 -21.04 -3.61 -10.86
C GLY A 973 -22.42 -4.10 -10.43
N LEU A 974 -23.22 -4.47 -11.44
CA LEU A 974 -24.50 -5.13 -11.26
C LEU A 974 -24.31 -6.65 -11.11
N LYS A 975 -23.45 -7.25 -11.94
CA LYS A 975 -23.37 -8.72 -12.12
C LYS A 975 -22.84 -9.45 -10.87
N LYS A 976 -21.76 -8.97 -10.25
CA LYS A 976 -21.11 -9.68 -9.12
C LYS A 976 -21.58 -9.21 -7.73
N ARG A 977 -22.49 -8.23 -7.64
CA ARG A 977 -22.91 -7.57 -6.38
C ARG A 977 -23.30 -8.55 -5.26
N ASN A 978 -24.11 -9.56 -5.59
CA ASN A 978 -24.62 -10.55 -4.63
C ASN A 978 -23.62 -11.67 -4.33
N TYR A 979 -22.52 -11.78 -5.11
CA TYR A 979 -21.45 -12.76 -4.92
C TYR A 979 -20.27 -12.23 -4.09
N ILE A 980 -20.27 -10.96 -3.67
CA ILE A 980 -19.19 -10.33 -2.88
C ILE A 980 -18.75 -11.17 -1.65
N TYR A 981 -19.68 -11.88 -1.02
CA TYR A 981 -19.44 -12.70 0.18
C TYR A 981 -18.53 -13.91 -0.05
N TYR A 982 -18.22 -14.28 -1.30
CA TYR A 982 -17.20 -15.29 -1.61
C TYR A 982 -15.77 -14.77 -1.33
N SER A 983 -15.56 -13.45 -1.26
CA SER A 983 -14.24 -12.82 -1.06
C SER A 983 -14.20 -11.70 0.00
N LYS A 984 -15.31 -11.45 0.72
CA LYS A 984 -15.39 -10.48 1.83
C LYS A 984 -16.22 -11.02 3.00
N SER A 985 -15.86 -10.65 4.23
CA SER A 985 -16.65 -10.98 5.42
C SER A 985 -17.91 -10.12 5.50
N GLN A 986 -18.88 -10.55 6.30
CA GLN A 986 -20.14 -9.83 6.47
C GLN A 986 -19.95 -8.43 7.08
N GLU A 987 -18.93 -8.27 7.92
CA GLU A 987 -18.53 -7.05 8.63
C GLU A 987 -17.91 -6.05 7.65
N ALA A 988 -17.02 -6.52 6.76
CA ALA A 988 -16.44 -5.70 5.72
C ALA A 988 -17.51 -5.13 4.77
N VAL A 989 -18.49 -5.95 4.39
CA VAL A 989 -19.61 -5.50 3.53
C VAL A 989 -20.57 -4.54 4.26
N ARG A 990 -20.80 -4.73 5.57
CA ARG A 990 -21.54 -3.76 6.39
C ARG A 990 -20.84 -2.40 6.44
N LEU A 991 -19.54 -2.37 6.68
CA LEU A 991 -18.76 -1.12 6.72
C LEU A 991 -18.79 -0.36 5.38
N MET A 992 -18.80 -1.09 4.24
CA MET A 992 -19.02 -0.46 2.92
C MET A 992 -20.41 0.17 2.79
N ALA A 993 -21.43 -0.44 3.40
CA ALA A 993 -22.80 0.09 3.44
C ALA A 993 -22.93 1.30 4.36
N ASP A 994 -22.23 1.31 5.50
CA ASP A 994 -22.15 2.46 6.40
C ASP A 994 -21.55 3.67 5.66
N PHE A 995 -20.47 3.48 4.88
CA PHE A 995 -19.91 4.53 4.03
C PHE A 995 -20.87 4.98 2.90
N LYS A 996 -21.59 4.04 2.26
CA LYS A 996 -22.60 4.35 1.24
C LYS A 996 -23.75 5.18 1.83
N THR A 997 -24.28 4.79 2.97
CA THR A 997 -25.33 5.52 3.70
C THR A 997 -24.84 6.90 4.17
N MET A 998 -23.57 7.03 4.58
CA MET A 998 -22.99 8.31 5.01
C MET A 998 -22.81 9.31 3.85
N LEU A 999 -22.38 8.86 2.66
CA LEU A 999 -22.05 9.72 1.51
C LEU A 999 -23.21 9.91 0.53
N ASP A 1000 -24.17 8.97 0.50
CA ASP A 1000 -25.38 9.01 -0.31
C ASP A 1000 -26.58 8.39 0.45
N PRO A 1001 -27.14 9.09 1.46
CA PRO A 1001 -28.24 8.59 2.30
C PRO A 1001 -29.58 8.40 1.55
N LYS A 1002 -29.68 8.84 0.28
CA LYS A 1002 -30.84 8.56 -0.58
C LYS A 1002 -30.58 7.39 -1.54
N GLY A 1003 -29.34 6.95 -1.67
CA GLY A 1003 -28.94 5.90 -2.60
C GLY A 1003 -29.08 6.28 -4.08
N ILE A 1004 -29.05 7.56 -4.42
CA ILE A 1004 -29.26 8.03 -5.81
C ILE A 1004 -28.06 7.77 -6.74
N LEU A 1005 -26.84 7.64 -6.21
CA LEU A 1005 -25.64 7.41 -7.01
C LEU A 1005 -25.44 5.93 -7.32
N ASN A 1006 -25.50 5.61 -8.61
CA ASN A 1006 -25.33 4.28 -9.21
C ASN A 1006 -26.06 3.17 -8.42
N PRO A 1007 -27.40 3.26 -8.23
CA PRO A 1007 -28.17 2.30 -7.45
C PRO A 1007 -28.12 0.88 -8.03
N TYR A 1008 -28.66 -0.08 -7.25
CA TYR A 1008 -28.68 -1.51 -7.60
C TYR A 1008 -27.27 -2.14 -7.72
N LYS A 1009 -26.25 -1.41 -7.27
CA LYS A 1009 -24.81 -1.68 -7.35
C LYS A 1009 -24.13 -0.97 -6.18
N THR A 1010 -22.88 -1.25 -5.85
CA THR A 1010 -22.11 -2.48 -6.11
C THR A 1010 -22.26 -3.49 -4.99
N LEU A 1011 -22.95 -3.09 -3.91
CA LEU A 1011 -23.22 -3.88 -2.73
C LEU A 1011 -24.44 -4.81 -2.94
N PRO A 1012 -24.58 -5.89 -2.15
CA PRO A 1012 -25.69 -6.84 -2.25
C PRO A 1012 -27.07 -6.20 -2.08
N ASP A 1013 -28.10 -6.77 -2.71
CA ASP A 1013 -29.47 -6.25 -2.61
C ASP A 1013 -30.08 -6.35 -1.19
N ASN A 1014 -29.55 -7.27 -0.37
CA ASN A 1014 -29.95 -7.43 1.04
C ASN A 1014 -29.24 -6.46 2.00
N VAL A 1015 -28.37 -5.59 1.48
CA VAL A 1015 -27.65 -4.54 2.21
C VAL A 1015 -28.18 -3.18 1.75
N ARG A 1016 -28.30 -2.22 2.68
CA ARG A 1016 -28.81 -0.87 2.43
C ARG A 1016 -27.75 0.16 2.80
#